data_AF-A0A8J7M1U9-F1
#
_entry.id   AF-A0A8J7M1U9-F1
#
_cell.length_a   1.000
_cell.length_b   1.000
_cell.length_c   1.000
_cell.angle_alpha   90.00
_cell.angle_beta   90.00
_cell.angle_gamma   90.00
#
_symmetry.space_group_name_H-M   'P 1'
#
loop_
_entity.id
_entity.type
_entity.pdbx_description
1 polymer ?
#
loop_
_entity_poly.entity_id
_entity_poly.type
_entity_poly.pdbx_seq_one_letter_code
_entity_poly.pdbx_strand_id
1 'polypeptide(L)'
;MQPYQMIFPDAAEPIMTLVLDRRLGRVPKGTYRFVECYCTHPGCDCRKVSIFVLDGKARKKALISFGFDSDEPLAGPMLDLNMTPAPYAEELLEMFVEMVNTEHSWLRAMYRRYKAVWKKFTGVPYAGKPFPRPGMVMREPVYPGARAETAVEGGGNPLWTHSVGEGIPPASITATLPGIRGIFEEYLRSDPRRNVRNSALQDRLRRYLLEDTGVEEEFAKLLAEQGAQLPSDQAAIDAAMILLEDTLELLRCEIERDRPQARQALDQLQHALARHVFREGADPYFCAAVSHAVLHSRIEVLPVLLEANTNRMVRLAEVSGVLESSEDEAMEGISRSIAALGLSSPFEGIEILLQIFALGQPEMQINITAKLLGSESALIRDIAALMLFHPRHEVRLGVSRMLAEGEGEKITGETLRRLIVSRNWLPVGIRKNVDVAIANARRARVECARLPMHPDLSVYASTIDGSGAQSFQVITPNGRGFLSSALLLKQGVGVADAFVLHLKNRRELKEFLGEIKRQAFFVETPREYLDHRVCQALSDGARQGSTSSFWLVHIAELLGCDQWRAVGFNARRDLEGLGAEIGNASAKGGITTGADALADSANWPALPFAHSWFEDDAALEREIAASQKKKAQLDPSAAVARILDGILEKKRGVWLERLTLAAGWLKASKNPPLPWSSMYHVACAVADETMPLSRIPLFIAIAERSFAAYLGRRQVC
;
A
#
# COMPACT_ATOMS: atom_id res chain seq x y z
N MET A 1 15.79 16.48 18.07
CA MET A 1 17.15 16.62 18.62
C MET A 1 17.94 17.63 17.81
N GLN A 2 18.86 18.38 18.42
CA GLN A 2 19.70 19.39 17.75
C GLN A 2 21.20 19.11 17.98
N PRO A 3 22.09 19.40 17.01
CA PRO A 3 23.53 19.26 17.18
C PRO A 3 24.07 20.07 18.36
N TYR A 4 24.99 19.51 19.13
CA TYR A 4 25.56 20.17 20.31
C TYR A 4 26.18 21.54 19.97
N GLN A 5 26.88 21.64 18.85
CA GLN A 5 27.49 22.90 18.39
C GLN A 5 26.45 23.95 17.96
N MET A 6 25.22 23.55 17.61
CA MET A 6 24.13 24.50 17.39
C MET A 6 23.52 24.97 18.70
N ILE A 7 23.47 24.09 19.71
CA ILE A 7 22.99 24.44 21.05
C ILE A 7 24.02 25.33 21.76
N PHE A 8 25.31 25.09 21.62
CA PHE A 8 26.40 25.87 22.19
C PHE A 8 27.39 26.29 21.09
N PRO A 9 27.12 27.38 20.35
CA PRO A 9 27.97 27.84 19.25
C PRO A 9 29.41 28.18 19.65
N ASP A 10 29.61 28.63 20.90
CA ASP A 10 30.92 29.02 21.44
C ASP A 10 31.67 27.85 22.12
N ALA A 11 31.16 26.62 22.03
CA ALA A 11 31.83 25.46 22.60
C ALA A 11 33.14 25.18 21.83
N ALA A 12 34.28 25.39 22.49
CA ALA A 12 35.62 25.14 21.93
C ALA A 12 35.97 23.64 21.79
N GLU A 13 35.03 22.75 22.08
CA GLU A 13 35.29 21.31 22.13
C GLU A 13 35.26 20.69 20.73
N PRO A 14 36.29 19.92 20.33
CA PRO A 14 36.37 19.36 19.00
C PRO A 14 35.30 18.28 18.77
N ILE A 15 34.82 18.19 17.53
CA ILE A 15 33.98 17.08 17.05
C ILE A 15 34.87 15.85 16.90
N MET A 16 34.42 14.71 17.44
CA MET A 16 35.15 13.46 17.31
C MET A 16 35.33 13.11 15.84
N THR A 17 36.58 12.88 15.44
CA THR A 17 36.96 12.73 14.04
C THR A 17 37.84 11.51 13.86
N LEU A 18 37.38 10.56 13.05
CA LEU A 18 38.12 9.39 12.62
C LEU A 18 38.78 9.68 11.26
N VAL A 19 40.11 9.53 11.19
CA VAL A 19 40.86 9.68 9.93
C VAL A 19 41.34 8.30 9.49
N LEU A 20 40.88 7.86 8.33
CA LEU A 20 41.32 6.62 7.71
C LEU A 20 42.28 6.94 6.56
N ASP A 21 43.56 6.58 6.72
CA ASP A 21 44.62 6.80 5.71
C ASP A 21 44.60 5.79 4.56
N ARG A 22 43.87 4.69 4.75
CA ARG A 22 43.58 3.65 3.77
C ARG A 22 42.14 3.16 3.94
N ARG A 23 41.61 2.47 2.95
CA ARG A 23 40.30 1.79 3.06
C ARG A 23 40.38 0.72 4.15
N LEU A 24 39.38 0.67 5.03
CA LEU A 24 39.26 -0.32 6.10
C LEU A 24 37.93 -1.06 5.91
N GLY A 25 37.99 -2.35 5.57
CA GLY A 25 36.81 -3.12 5.16
C GLY A 25 36.08 -2.47 3.97
N ARG A 26 34.78 -2.21 4.13
CA ARG A 26 33.96 -1.47 3.13
C ARG A 26 34.07 0.05 3.28
N VAL A 27 34.64 0.58 4.36
CA VAL A 27 34.74 2.03 4.63
C VAL A 27 35.88 2.65 3.81
N PRO A 28 35.59 3.61 2.90
CA PRO A 28 36.61 4.27 2.09
C PRO A 28 37.61 5.08 2.93
N LYS A 29 38.82 5.28 2.38
CA LYS A 29 39.80 6.26 2.89
C LYS A 29 39.14 7.63 3.03
N GLY A 30 39.34 8.32 4.14
CA GLY A 30 38.82 9.66 4.34
C GLY A 30 38.67 10.05 5.82
N THR A 31 38.21 11.28 6.03
CA THR A 31 37.89 11.80 7.35
C THR A 31 36.40 11.63 7.62
N TYR A 32 36.05 11.10 8.79
CA TYR A 32 34.68 10.90 9.26
C TYR A 32 34.46 11.64 10.57
N ARG A 33 33.42 12.47 10.65
CA ARG A 33 33.09 13.29 11.83
C ARG A 33 31.82 12.77 12.49
N PHE A 34 31.86 12.56 13.80
CA PHE A 34 30.74 12.06 14.60
C PHE A 34 30.08 13.24 15.34
N VAL A 35 28.98 13.74 14.78
CA VAL A 35 28.28 14.94 15.27
C VAL A 35 27.15 14.53 16.22
N GLU A 36 27.31 14.86 17.49
CA GLU A 36 26.37 14.55 18.58
C GLU A 36 25.15 15.49 18.56
N CYS A 37 23.95 14.91 18.63
CA CYS A 37 22.67 15.62 18.69
C CYS A 37 21.89 15.22 19.94
N TYR A 38 21.34 16.21 20.63
CA TYR A 38 20.66 16.04 21.92
C TYR A 38 19.20 16.48 21.89
N CYS A 39 18.38 15.94 22.78
CA CYS A 39 16.99 16.39 22.96
C CYS A 39 16.96 17.81 23.56
N THR A 40 16.10 18.67 23.02
CA THR A 40 15.93 20.06 23.46
C THR A 40 14.51 20.33 23.97
N HIS A 41 13.70 19.28 24.13
CA HIS A 41 12.36 19.41 24.70
C HIS A 41 12.48 19.65 26.22
N PRO A 42 11.89 20.73 26.77
CA PRO A 42 11.95 21.01 28.20
C PRO A 42 11.40 19.84 29.04
N GLY A 43 12.17 19.37 30.03
CA GLY A 43 11.76 18.30 30.93
C GLY A 43 11.88 16.86 30.38
N CYS A 44 12.33 16.68 29.13
CA CYS A 44 12.52 15.34 28.55
C CYS A 44 13.86 14.71 29.00
N ASP A 45 13.81 13.65 29.83
CA ASP A 45 15.00 12.90 30.26
C ASP A 45 15.19 11.60 29.45
N CYS A 46 15.28 11.73 28.13
CA CYS A 46 15.40 10.56 27.24
C CYS A 46 16.73 9.81 27.34
N ARG A 47 17.77 10.43 27.93
CA ARG A 47 19.13 9.86 28.17
C ARG A 47 19.74 9.18 26.95
N LYS A 48 19.47 9.75 25.78
CA LYS A 48 19.90 9.29 24.46
C LYS A 48 20.62 10.40 23.71
N VAL A 49 21.54 10.02 22.84
CA VAL A 49 22.21 10.88 21.87
C VAL A 49 22.10 10.27 20.48
N SER A 50 21.80 11.09 19.48
CA SER A 50 21.88 10.69 18.08
C SER A 50 23.16 11.22 17.47
N ILE A 51 23.87 10.41 16.69
CA ILE A 51 25.20 10.74 16.17
C ILE A 51 25.16 10.67 14.65
N PHE A 52 25.30 11.82 13.99
CA PHE A 52 25.49 11.85 12.55
C PHE A 52 26.95 11.59 12.22
N VAL A 53 27.22 10.57 11.41
CA VAL A 53 28.55 10.33 10.84
C VAL A 53 28.64 11.02 9.49
N LEU A 54 29.50 12.02 9.38
CA LEU A 54 29.69 12.83 8.16
C LEU A 54 31.04 12.51 7.51
N ASP A 55 31.09 12.37 6.19
CA ASP A 55 32.38 12.27 5.48
C ASP A 55 33.12 13.62 5.41
N GLY A 56 34.35 13.62 4.87
CA GLY A 56 35.16 14.83 4.71
C GLY A 56 34.51 15.93 3.85
N LYS A 57 33.46 15.60 3.09
CA LYS A 57 32.62 16.53 2.30
C LYS A 57 31.32 16.91 3.03
N ALA A 58 31.22 16.65 4.33
CA ALA A 58 30.05 16.88 5.18
C ALA A 58 28.78 16.11 4.76
N ARG A 59 28.91 15.03 3.98
CA ARG A 59 27.76 14.19 3.59
C ARG A 59 27.48 13.14 4.66
N LYS A 60 26.22 13.00 5.07
CA LYS A 60 25.79 11.99 6.05
C LYS A 60 26.01 10.58 5.51
N LYS A 61 26.63 9.71 6.31
CA LYS A 61 26.95 8.31 5.99
C LYS A 61 26.26 7.32 6.91
N ALA A 62 26.06 7.70 8.17
CA ALA A 62 25.29 6.93 9.13
C ALA A 62 24.61 7.90 10.10
N LEU A 63 23.50 7.45 10.70
CA LEU A 63 22.94 8.02 11.90
C LEU A 63 22.95 6.91 12.93
N ILE A 64 23.58 7.14 14.07
CA ILE A 64 23.69 6.17 15.16
C ILE A 64 22.84 6.68 16.32
N SER A 65 21.85 5.90 16.73
CA SER A 65 21.12 6.13 17.98
C SER A 65 21.86 5.43 19.11
N PHE A 66 22.13 6.16 20.19
CA PHE A 66 22.90 5.66 21.33
C PHE A 66 22.25 6.03 22.65
N GLY A 67 21.80 5.04 23.42
CA GLY A 67 21.25 5.19 24.77
C GLY A 67 22.32 5.06 25.84
N PHE A 68 22.29 5.93 26.85
CA PHE A 68 23.27 5.90 27.93
C PHE A 68 23.01 4.78 28.94
N ASP A 69 21.76 4.34 29.10
CA ASP A 69 21.35 3.28 30.03
C ASP A 69 21.26 1.95 29.30
N SER A 70 22.23 1.05 29.54
CA SER A 70 22.30 -0.25 28.86
C SER A 70 21.17 -1.22 29.23
N ASP A 71 20.47 -0.96 30.32
CA ASP A 71 19.32 -1.71 30.83
C ASP A 71 17.99 -1.35 30.14
N GLU A 72 17.94 -0.30 29.31
CA GLU A 72 16.73 0.07 28.58
C GLU A 72 16.52 -0.72 27.27
N PRO A 73 15.27 -1.01 26.89
CA PRO A 73 14.97 -1.49 25.54
C PRO A 73 15.52 -0.53 24.49
N LEU A 74 16.23 -1.05 23.48
CA LEU A 74 16.88 -0.27 22.40
C LEU A 74 18.00 0.68 22.89
N ALA A 75 18.65 0.36 24.01
CA ALA A 75 19.77 1.13 24.56
C ALA A 75 21.04 1.19 23.69
N GLY A 76 21.20 0.28 22.74
CA GLY A 76 22.46 0.07 22.02
C GLY A 76 23.00 1.34 21.36
N PRO A 77 24.25 1.34 20.91
CA PRO A 77 24.60 1.93 19.64
C PRO A 77 23.91 1.13 18.53
N MET A 78 23.04 1.76 17.74
CA MET A 78 22.40 1.13 16.58
C MET A 78 22.25 2.11 15.42
N LEU A 79 22.19 1.61 14.19
CA LEU A 79 21.91 2.44 13.04
C LEU A 79 20.44 2.86 13.05
N ASP A 80 20.21 4.17 13.05
CA ASP A 80 18.90 4.76 12.87
C ASP A 80 18.55 4.80 11.37
N LEU A 81 17.52 4.04 11.00
CA LEU A 81 17.06 3.87 9.62
C LEU A 81 16.19 5.04 9.12
N ASN A 82 16.00 6.10 9.91
CA ASN A 82 15.33 7.33 9.49
C ASN A 82 16.10 8.10 8.40
N MET A 83 17.33 7.69 8.09
CA MET A 83 18.05 8.11 6.90
C MET A 83 18.58 6.90 6.11
N THR A 84 18.77 7.05 4.80
CA THR A 84 19.43 6.02 3.99
C THR A 84 20.91 5.92 4.39
N PRO A 85 21.34 4.82 5.04
CA PRO A 85 22.74 4.67 5.44
C PRO A 85 23.61 4.44 4.20
N ALA A 86 24.91 4.76 4.30
CA ALA A 86 25.88 4.35 3.31
C ALA A 86 26.02 2.81 3.33
N PRO A 87 26.44 2.17 2.22
CA PRO A 87 26.66 0.72 2.16
C PRO A 87 27.71 0.15 3.13
N TYR A 88 28.39 1.02 3.87
CA TYR A 88 29.42 0.72 4.87
C TYR A 88 29.09 1.31 6.25
N ALA A 89 27.81 1.61 6.50
CA ALA A 89 27.37 2.23 7.75
C ALA A 89 27.47 1.28 8.95
N GLU A 90 27.34 -0.03 8.73
CA GLU A 90 27.52 -1.05 9.77
C GLU A 90 28.96 -1.01 10.30
N GLU A 91 29.96 -0.97 9.42
CA GLU A 91 31.36 -0.83 9.84
C GLU A 91 31.62 0.51 10.54
N LEU A 92 30.91 1.58 10.18
CA LEU A 92 30.99 2.86 10.91
C LEU A 92 30.35 2.77 12.30
N LEU A 93 29.31 1.94 12.48
CA LEU A 93 28.72 1.63 13.79
C LEU A 93 29.69 0.79 14.63
N GLU A 94 30.33 -0.22 14.05
CA GLU A 94 31.35 -1.03 14.74
C GLU A 94 32.51 -0.17 15.22
N MET A 95 33.05 0.69 14.34
CA MET A 95 34.09 1.64 14.71
C MET A 95 33.63 2.60 15.83
N PHE A 96 32.37 3.04 15.78
CA PHE A 96 31.80 3.86 16.86
C PHE A 96 31.76 3.12 18.20
N VAL A 97 31.27 1.88 18.19
CA VAL A 97 31.19 1.02 19.39
C VAL A 97 32.59 0.79 19.96
N GLU A 98 33.56 0.44 19.12
CA GLU A 98 34.95 0.26 19.51
C GLU A 98 35.52 1.51 20.16
N MET A 99 35.34 2.69 19.55
CA MET A 99 35.80 3.96 20.10
C MET A 99 35.15 4.30 21.45
N VAL A 100 33.84 4.07 21.62
CA VAL A 100 33.16 4.35 22.90
C VAL A 100 33.58 3.38 24.01
N ASN A 101 33.90 2.13 23.66
CA ASN A 101 34.37 1.11 24.60
C ASN A 101 35.86 1.24 24.96
N THR A 102 36.69 1.84 24.10
CA THR A 102 38.14 1.97 24.31
C THR A 102 38.53 3.37 24.78
N GLU A 103 37.93 4.41 24.20
CA GLU A 103 38.18 5.81 24.53
C GLU A 103 37.10 6.38 25.47
N HIS A 104 37.18 5.97 26.75
CA HIS A 104 36.23 6.40 27.78
C HIS A 104 36.12 7.92 27.96
N SER A 105 37.12 8.70 27.51
CA SER A 105 37.10 10.17 27.53
C SER A 105 35.97 10.73 26.68
N TRP A 106 35.64 10.11 25.55
CA TRP A 106 34.59 10.56 24.65
C TRP A 106 33.20 10.32 25.25
N LEU A 107 32.97 9.13 25.82
CA LEU A 107 31.72 8.82 26.54
C LEU A 107 31.52 9.74 27.76
N ARG A 108 32.60 10.02 28.52
CA ARG A 108 32.55 11.02 29.61
C ARG A 108 32.16 12.40 29.10
N ALA A 109 32.68 12.81 27.93
CA ALA A 109 32.32 14.08 27.32
C ALA A 109 30.84 14.11 26.93
N MET A 110 30.31 13.04 26.32
CA MET A 110 28.88 12.94 25.97
C MET A 110 27.96 13.10 27.18
N TYR A 111 28.30 12.49 28.33
CA TYR A 111 27.52 12.66 29.56
C TYR A 111 27.55 14.10 30.08
N ARG A 112 28.72 14.76 30.03
CA ARG A 112 28.84 16.17 30.42
C ARG A 112 27.99 17.06 29.52
N ARG A 113 28.04 16.83 28.20
CA ARG A 113 27.28 17.58 27.20
C ARG A 113 25.78 17.38 27.38
N TYR A 114 25.31 16.17 27.64
CA TYR A 114 23.91 15.92 27.99
C TYR A 114 23.46 16.74 29.21
N LYS A 115 24.25 16.73 30.30
CA LYS A 115 23.93 17.54 31.49
C LYS A 115 23.94 19.05 31.21
N ALA A 116 24.83 19.52 30.33
CA ALA A 116 24.86 20.92 29.92
C ALA A 116 23.62 21.30 29.11
N VAL A 117 23.19 20.46 28.15
CA VAL A 117 21.95 20.63 27.38
C VAL A 117 20.74 20.64 28.31
N TRP A 118 20.65 19.69 29.25
CA TRP A 118 19.60 19.66 30.27
C TRP A 118 19.52 20.97 31.05
N LYS A 119 20.65 21.43 31.61
CA LYS A 119 20.70 22.67 32.39
C LYS A 119 20.28 23.88 31.56
N LYS A 120 20.63 23.92 30.28
CA LYS A 120 20.25 25.03 29.38
C LYS A 120 18.75 25.10 29.12
N PHE A 121 18.08 23.97 28.91
CA PHE A 121 16.65 23.95 28.55
C PHE A 121 15.69 23.81 29.73
N THR A 122 16.17 23.36 30.90
CA THR A 122 15.34 23.26 32.12
C THR A 122 15.65 24.34 33.16
N GLY A 123 16.79 25.03 33.04
CA GLY A 123 17.24 26.05 34.00
C GLY A 123 17.85 25.47 35.29
N VAL A 124 17.80 24.16 35.50
CA VAL A 124 18.29 23.49 36.73
C VAL A 124 19.38 22.46 36.43
N PRO A 125 20.35 22.22 37.34
CA PRO A 125 21.31 21.14 37.18
C PRO A 125 20.62 19.78 37.05
N TYR A 126 21.20 18.89 36.24
CA TYR A 126 20.66 17.54 36.06
C TYR A 126 20.72 16.73 37.36
N ALA A 127 19.57 16.27 37.85
CA ALA A 127 19.39 15.51 39.09
C ALA A 127 18.74 14.12 38.86
N GLY A 128 18.67 13.63 37.61
CA GLY A 128 18.15 12.30 37.28
C GLY A 128 19.10 11.15 37.69
N LYS A 129 18.74 9.91 37.32
CA LYS A 129 19.54 8.70 37.62
C LYS A 129 21.03 8.90 37.23
N PRO A 130 22.01 8.37 37.96
CA PRO A 130 23.42 8.47 37.57
C PRO A 130 23.67 7.76 36.22
N PHE A 131 24.60 8.28 35.40
CA PHE A 131 25.03 7.59 34.18
C PHE A 131 25.96 6.41 34.54
N PRO A 132 25.92 5.31 33.77
CA PRO A 132 26.86 4.20 33.95
C PRO A 132 28.30 4.68 33.84
N ARG A 133 29.19 4.19 34.72
CA ARG A 133 30.61 4.59 34.69
C ARG A 133 31.23 4.13 33.35
N PRO A 134 31.90 5.02 32.59
CA PRO A 134 32.56 4.63 31.34
C PRO A 134 33.58 3.52 31.57
N GLY A 135 33.47 2.44 30.78
CA GLY A 135 34.25 1.21 30.91
C GLY A 135 33.65 0.12 31.78
N MET A 136 32.55 0.37 32.51
CA MET A 136 31.84 -0.68 33.26
C MET A 136 30.82 -1.45 32.41
N VAL A 137 30.42 -0.89 31.28
CA VAL A 137 29.46 -1.51 30.36
C VAL A 137 30.14 -1.60 29.00
N MET A 138 30.39 -2.83 28.56
CA MET A 138 30.80 -3.11 27.19
C MET A 138 29.58 -2.96 26.29
N ARG A 139 29.67 -2.06 25.31
CA ARG A 139 28.62 -1.83 24.31
C ARG A 139 28.84 -2.76 23.13
N GLU A 140 27.76 -3.26 22.57
CA GLU A 140 27.79 -4.05 21.34
C GLU A 140 26.91 -3.36 20.29
N PRO A 141 27.28 -3.42 18.98
CA PRO A 141 26.42 -2.91 17.94
C PRO A 141 25.12 -3.71 17.94
N VAL A 142 23.99 -3.01 18.04
CA VAL A 142 22.69 -3.65 17.92
C VAL A 142 22.24 -3.53 16.46
N TYR A 143 22.24 -4.65 15.77
CA TYR A 143 21.72 -4.75 14.41
C TYR A 143 20.22 -5.08 14.45
N PRO A 144 19.37 -4.40 13.68
CA PRO A 144 17.99 -4.82 13.51
C PRO A 144 17.96 -6.26 12.98
N GLY A 145 17.45 -7.21 13.79
CA GLY A 145 17.40 -8.64 13.45
C GLY A 145 18.43 -9.55 14.14
N ALA A 146 19.28 -9.04 15.04
CA ALA A 146 20.15 -9.89 15.86
C ALA A 146 19.98 -9.58 17.35
N ARG A 147 19.50 -10.55 18.14
CA ARG A 147 19.55 -10.48 19.60
C ARG A 147 20.17 -11.74 20.19
N ALA A 148 21.26 -11.50 20.92
CA ALA A 148 21.65 -12.15 22.17
C ALA A 148 21.59 -13.69 22.25
N GLU A 149 22.74 -14.32 22.04
CA GLU A 149 23.14 -15.49 22.83
C GLU A 149 24.27 -15.08 23.78
N THR A 150 24.03 -15.26 25.08
CA THR A 150 24.96 -14.93 26.18
C THR A 150 26.03 -16.00 26.40
N ALA A 151 27.17 -15.53 26.90
CA ALA A 151 28.38 -16.23 27.34
C ALA A 151 28.19 -17.57 28.09
N VAL A 152 29.01 -18.57 27.72
CA VAL A 152 29.65 -19.56 28.62
C VAL A 152 31.07 -19.87 28.10
N GLU A 153 31.98 -20.02 29.05
CA GLU A 153 33.43 -20.22 28.98
C GLU A 153 33.90 -21.44 28.17
N GLY A 154 35.12 -21.37 27.61
CA GLY A 154 35.82 -22.57 27.14
C GLY A 154 36.99 -22.33 26.19
N GLY A 155 38.17 -22.06 26.77
CA GLY A 155 39.52 -21.98 26.21
C GLY A 155 39.85 -22.54 24.81
N GLY A 156 40.67 -21.77 24.08
CA GLY A 156 41.58 -22.30 23.05
C GLY A 156 41.81 -21.34 21.89
N ASN A 157 42.97 -20.71 21.84
CA ASN A 157 43.49 -19.95 20.68
C ASN A 157 44.86 -20.55 20.33
N PRO A 158 45.51 -20.18 19.21
CA PRO A 158 45.14 -20.31 17.79
C PRO A 158 46.16 -21.18 17.05
N LEU A 159 45.86 -21.71 15.86
CA LEU A 159 46.90 -21.93 14.84
C LEU A 159 46.38 -21.64 13.43
N TRP A 160 46.97 -20.61 12.86
CA TRP A 160 46.94 -20.25 11.44
C TRP A 160 47.53 -21.37 10.59
N THR A 161 47.00 -21.58 9.38
CA THR A 161 47.84 -21.71 8.19
C THR A 161 47.07 -21.35 6.92
N HIS A 162 47.73 -20.55 6.10
CA HIS A 162 47.31 -20.11 4.77
C HIS A 162 47.20 -21.26 3.78
N SER A 163 46.24 -21.20 2.86
CA SER A 163 46.53 -21.40 1.44
C SER A 163 45.44 -20.78 0.56
N VAL A 164 45.92 -20.12 -0.49
CA VAL A 164 45.20 -19.30 -1.45
C VAL A 164 44.94 -20.15 -2.69
N GLY A 165 43.73 -20.03 -3.25
CA GLY A 165 43.45 -20.12 -4.68
C GLY A 165 43.26 -21.51 -5.26
N GLU A 166 42.01 -21.86 -5.59
CA GLU A 166 41.54 -21.95 -6.98
C GLU A 166 40.09 -22.47 -7.04
N GLY A 167 39.30 -21.89 -7.93
CA GLY A 167 37.96 -22.37 -8.30
C GLY A 167 36.81 -21.64 -7.62
N ILE A 168 36.18 -20.69 -8.33
CA ILE A 168 34.82 -20.25 -8.05
C ILE A 168 33.88 -21.34 -8.61
N PRO A 169 33.08 -22.07 -7.80
CA PRO A 169 31.89 -22.73 -8.31
C PRO A 169 30.74 -21.70 -8.36
N PRO A 170 29.80 -21.84 -9.31
CA PRO A 170 28.63 -20.97 -9.38
C PRO A 170 27.79 -21.11 -8.11
N ALA A 171 27.16 -20.00 -7.72
CA ALA A 171 26.30 -19.88 -6.55
C ALA A 171 25.42 -21.12 -6.36
N SER A 172 25.58 -21.79 -5.22
CA SER A 172 24.69 -22.86 -4.81
C SER A 172 23.27 -22.30 -4.67
N ILE A 173 22.35 -22.91 -5.42
CA ILE A 173 20.93 -22.85 -5.18
C ILE A 173 20.73 -23.38 -3.76
N THR A 174 20.48 -22.50 -2.80
CA THR A 174 20.02 -22.90 -1.47
C THR A 174 18.65 -23.54 -1.66
N ALA A 175 18.51 -24.79 -1.20
CA ALA A 175 17.25 -25.51 -1.27
C ALA A 175 16.15 -24.71 -0.57
N THR A 176 15.16 -24.26 -1.35
CA THR A 176 13.94 -23.64 -0.82
C THR A 176 13.20 -24.66 0.02
N LEU A 177 12.94 -24.34 1.30
CA LEU A 177 12.05 -25.15 2.13
C LEU A 177 10.69 -25.31 1.40
N PRO A 178 10.06 -26.50 1.45
CA PRO A 178 8.74 -26.69 0.87
C PRO A 178 7.65 -25.99 1.71
N GLY A 179 6.50 -25.71 1.09
CA GLY A 179 5.31 -25.21 1.78
C GLY A 179 5.32 -23.70 2.09
N ILE A 180 4.34 -23.25 2.88
CA ILE A 180 4.16 -21.82 3.16
C ILE A 180 5.33 -21.23 3.95
N ARG A 181 6.00 -22.05 4.78
CA ARG A 181 7.17 -21.62 5.56
C ARG A 181 8.36 -21.27 4.67
N GLY A 182 8.60 -22.00 3.59
CA GLY A 182 9.65 -21.65 2.63
C GLY A 182 9.34 -20.41 1.81
N ILE A 183 8.06 -20.19 1.47
CA ILE A 183 7.60 -18.93 0.88
C ILE A 183 7.85 -17.78 1.85
N PHE A 184 7.47 -17.93 3.11
CA PHE A 184 7.70 -16.92 4.14
C PHE A 184 9.18 -16.53 4.30
N GLU A 185 10.11 -17.50 4.32
CA GLU A 185 11.54 -17.19 4.40
C GLU A 185 12.05 -16.42 3.17
N GLU A 186 11.48 -16.64 1.99
CA GLU A 186 11.81 -15.86 0.81
C GLU A 186 11.26 -14.44 0.89
N TYR A 187 10.06 -14.23 1.45
CA TYR A 187 9.57 -12.90 1.79
C TYR A 187 10.49 -12.19 2.80
N LEU A 188 10.94 -12.90 3.83
CA LEU A 188 11.86 -12.38 4.83
C LEU A 188 13.23 -11.99 4.24
N ARG A 189 13.72 -12.75 3.25
CA ARG A 189 14.97 -12.46 2.53
C ARG A 189 14.79 -11.39 1.45
N SER A 190 13.58 -11.14 1.00
CA SER A 190 13.27 -10.09 0.02
C SER A 190 13.22 -8.72 0.69
N ASP A 191 13.84 -7.69 0.10
CA ASP A 191 13.79 -6.32 0.63
C ASP A 191 12.36 -5.77 0.50
N PRO A 192 11.64 -5.50 1.61
CA PRO A 192 10.25 -5.01 1.58
C PRO A 192 10.09 -3.69 0.83
N ARG A 193 11.17 -2.90 0.70
CA ARG A 193 11.18 -1.59 0.02
C ARG A 193 11.50 -1.68 -1.46
N ARG A 194 11.96 -2.84 -1.94
CA ARG A 194 12.22 -3.13 -3.36
C ARG A 194 11.22 -4.11 -3.92
N ASN A 195 10.01 -4.17 -3.36
CA ASN A 195 8.97 -5.13 -3.69
C ASN A 195 8.48 -4.97 -5.15
N VAL A 196 9.33 -5.36 -6.09
CA VAL A 196 8.96 -5.80 -7.43
C VAL A 196 8.35 -7.16 -7.16
N ARG A 197 7.01 -7.22 -7.09
CA ARG A 197 6.23 -8.45 -6.96
C ARG A 197 6.93 -9.56 -7.75
N ASN A 198 7.61 -10.46 -7.04
CA ASN A 198 8.38 -11.51 -7.68
C ASN A 198 7.36 -12.49 -8.27
N SER A 199 7.12 -12.41 -9.58
CA SER A 199 6.07 -13.18 -10.24
C SER A 199 6.22 -14.69 -9.97
N ALA A 200 7.45 -15.19 -9.89
CA ALA A 200 7.70 -16.60 -9.59
C ALA A 200 7.28 -17.00 -8.16
N LEU A 201 7.51 -16.12 -7.18
CA LEU A 201 7.10 -16.34 -5.78
C LEU A 201 5.57 -16.30 -5.64
N GLN A 202 4.94 -15.34 -6.31
CA GLN A 202 3.48 -15.18 -6.38
C GLN A 202 2.81 -16.37 -7.09
N ASP A 203 3.37 -16.85 -8.21
CA ASP A 203 2.87 -18.04 -8.92
C ASP A 203 3.00 -19.30 -8.07
N ARG A 204 4.06 -19.41 -7.27
CA ARG A 204 4.23 -20.53 -6.33
C ARG A 204 3.20 -20.46 -5.19
N LEU A 205 3.03 -19.29 -4.57
CA LEU A 205 2.01 -19.06 -3.54
C LEU A 205 0.60 -19.39 -4.06
N ARG A 206 0.26 -18.92 -5.27
CA ARG A 206 -1.01 -19.21 -5.94
C ARG A 206 -1.25 -20.71 -6.10
N ARG A 207 -0.24 -21.49 -6.51
CA ARG A 207 -0.38 -22.96 -6.64
C ARG A 207 -0.66 -23.63 -5.31
N TYR A 208 0.15 -23.32 -4.29
CA TYR A 208 -0.07 -23.87 -2.93
C TYR A 208 -1.48 -23.58 -2.43
N LEU A 209 -1.97 -22.35 -2.59
CA LEU A 209 -3.30 -21.95 -2.13
C LEU A 209 -4.46 -22.61 -2.89
N LEU A 210 -4.28 -22.98 -4.16
CA LEU A 210 -5.38 -23.48 -5.00
C LEU A 210 -5.36 -24.99 -5.25
N GLU A 211 -4.19 -25.62 -5.10
CA GLU A 211 -3.97 -27.04 -5.45
C GLU A 211 -3.71 -27.92 -4.22
N ASP A 212 -3.09 -27.39 -3.16
CA ASP A 212 -2.76 -28.15 -1.95
C ASP A 212 -3.80 -27.95 -0.85
N THR A 213 -4.02 -29.00 -0.05
CA THR A 213 -4.99 -28.96 1.06
C THR A 213 -4.33 -28.61 2.38
N GLY A 214 -4.92 -27.69 3.15
CA GLY A 214 -4.49 -27.37 4.52
C GLY A 214 -3.42 -26.29 4.61
N VAL A 215 -3.09 -25.64 3.49
CA VAL A 215 -2.15 -24.51 3.42
C VAL A 215 -2.65 -23.34 4.26
N GLU A 216 -3.95 -23.12 4.30
CA GLU A 216 -4.62 -22.07 5.07
C GLU A 216 -4.38 -22.23 6.58
N GLU A 217 -4.41 -23.49 7.03
CA GLU A 217 -4.19 -23.87 8.43
C GLU A 217 -2.70 -23.71 8.80
N GLU A 218 -1.79 -24.14 7.92
CA GLU A 218 -0.35 -23.91 8.09
C GLU A 218 -0.04 -22.40 8.14
N PHE A 219 -0.66 -21.62 7.25
CA PHE A 219 -0.43 -20.20 7.14
C PHE A 219 -0.93 -19.43 8.38
N ALA A 220 -2.14 -19.72 8.86
CA ALA A 220 -2.67 -19.08 10.06
C ALA A 220 -1.84 -19.40 11.32
N LYS A 221 -1.28 -20.62 11.41
CA LYS A 221 -0.34 -20.99 12.49
C LYS A 221 0.96 -20.20 12.39
N LEU A 222 1.52 -20.06 11.19
CA LEU A 222 2.72 -19.24 10.96
C LEU A 222 2.49 -17.79 11.41
N LEU A 223 1.35 -17.19 11.05
CA LEU A 223 0.99 -15.84 11.50
C LEU A 223 0.91 -15.77 13.04
N ALA A 224 0.26 -16.73 13.67
CA ALA A 224 0.14 -16.78 15.13
C ALA A 224 1.49 -16.96 15.84
N GLU A 225 2.42 -17.74 15.25
CA GLU A 225 3.80 -17.87 15.74
C GLU A 225 4.53 -16.53 15.72
N GLN A 226 4.42 -15.76 14.61
CA GLN A 226 5.06 -14.45 14.50
C GLN A 226 4.46 -13.43 15.48
N GLY A 227 3.13 -13.41 15.62
CA GLY A 227 2.46 -12.54 16.59
C GLY A 227 2.89 -12.81 18.04
N ALA A 228 3.17 -14.07 18.39
CA ALA A 228 3.65 -14.44 19.73
C ALA A 228 5.10 -13.99 20.01
N GLN A 229 5.87 -13.64 18.98
CA GLN A 229 7.27 -13.20 19.11
C GLN A 229 7.40 -11.68 19.26
N LEU A 230 6.31 -10.92 19.30
CA LEU A 230 6.37 -9.47 19.55
C LEU A 230 7.01 -9.13 20.92
N PRO A 231 7.89 -8.11 21.00
CA PRO A 231 8.39 -7.23 19.93
C PRO A 231 9.76 -7.67 19.34
N SER A 232 10.14 -8.94 19.49
CA SER A 232 11.51 -9.42 19.28
C SER A 232 11.94 -9.59 17.82
N ASP A 233 11.00 -9.80 16.88
CA ASP A 233 11.31 -10.02 15.45
C ASP A 233 10.37 -9.24 14.51
N GLN A 234 10.59 -7.93 14.41
CA GLN A 234 9.77 -7.05 13.55
C GLN A 234 9.89 -7.39 12.06
N ALA A 235 11.06 -7.85 11.59
CA ALA A 235 11.25 -8.18 10.18
C ALA A 235 10.42 -9.41 9.77
N ALA A 236 10.36 -10.42 10.64
CA ALA A 236 9.52 -11.59 10.44
C ALA A 236 8.02 -11.23 10.46
N ILE A 237 7.61 -10.32 11.34
CA ILE A 237 6.23 -9.83 11.38
C ILE A 237 5.87 -9.05 10.11
N ASP A 238 6.74 -8.15 9.66
CA ASP A 238 6.52 -7.38 8.43
C ASP A 238 6.41 -8.33 7.22
N ALA A 239 7.30 -9.31 7.11
CA ALA A 239 7.25 -10.33 6.06
C ALA A 239 5.97 -11.18 6.11
N ALA A 240 5.50 -11.53 7.31
CA ALA A 240 4.27 -12.28 7.53
C ALA A 240 3.03 -11.47 7.13
N MET A 241 3.01 -10.17 7.42
CA MET A 241 1.94 -9.27 7.03
C MET A 241 1.90 -9.04 5.52
N ILE A 242 3.05 -8.86 4.86
CA ILE A 242 3.12 -8.77 3.40
C ILE A 242 2.61 -10.06 2.76
N LEU A 243 3.02 -11.22 3.28
CA LEU A 243 2.54 -12.52 2.79
C LEU A 243 1.01 -12.67 2.98
N LEU A 244 0.44 -12.13 4.06
CA LEU A 244 -1.02 -12.13 4.28
C LEU A 244 -1.72 -11.24 3.26
N GLU A 245 -1.24 -10.02 3.05
CA GLU A 245 -1.80 -9.09 2.07
C GLU A 245 -1.77 -9.70 0.66
N ASP A 246 -0.65 -10.29 0.26
CA ASP A 246 -0.49 -10.96 -1.03
C ASP A 246 -1.41 -12.20 -1.15
N THR A 247 -1.55 -12.99 -0.08
CA THR A 247 -2.48 -14.13 -0.04
C THR A 247 -3.93 -13.68 -0.22
N LEU A 248 -4.35 -12.64 0.49
CA LEU A 248 -5.71 -12.10 0.39
C LEU A 248 -5.96 -11.47 -0.99
N GLU A 249 -4.98 -10.76 -1.55
CA GLU A 249 -5.05 -10.20 -2.90
C GLU A 249 -5.18 -11.30 -3.97
N LEU A 250 -4.35 -12.34 -3.89
CA LEU A 250 -4.40 -13.50 -4.80
C LEU A 250 -5.76 -14.19 -4.74
N LEU A 251 -6.23 -14.54 -3.54
CA LEU A 251 -7.53 -15.21 -3.37
C LEU A 251 -8.68 -14.35 -3.89
N ARG A 252 -8.68 -13.03 -3.62
CA ARG A 252 -9.65 -12.11 -4.20
C ARG A 252 -9.59 -12.13 -5.73
N CYS A 253 -8.40 -12.01 -6.32
CA CYS A 253 -8.24 -12.02 -7.78
C CYS A 253 -8.77 -13.31 -8.41
N GLU A 254 -8.58 -14.45 -7.75
CA GLU A 254 -9.04 -15.75 -8.23
C GLU A 254 -10.55 -15.95 -8.05
N ILE A 255 -11.15 -15.39 -6.99
CA ILE A 255 -12.61 -15.32 -6.83
C ILE A 255 -13.23 -14.44 -7.91
N GLU A 256 -12.62 -13.31 -8.25
CA GLU A 256 -13.05 -12.45 -9.36
C GLU A 256 -12.94 -13.13 -10.74
N ARG A 257 -12.14 -14.20 -10.85
CA ARG A 257 -12.04 -15.07 -12.03
C ARG A 257 -12.99 -16.29 -11.96
N ASP A 258 -13.97 -16.25 -11.05
CA ASP A 258 -14.99 -17.27 -10.83
C ASP A 258 -14.44 -18.66 -10.46
N ARG A 259 -13.28 -18.72 -9.78
CA ARG A 259 -12.71 -20.01 -9.34
C ARG A 259 -13.26 -20.45 -7.98
N PRO A 260 -13.98 -21.58 -7.90
CA PRO A 260 -14.58 -22.03 -6.64
C PRO A 260 -13.54 -22.44 -5.59
N GLN A 261 -12.37 -22.96 -6.01
CA GLN A 261 -11.28 -23.34 -5.11
C GLN A 261 -10.77 -22.12 -4.32
N ALA A 262 -10.69 -20.96 -4.94
CA ALA A 262 -10.24 -19.74 -4.27
C ALA A 262 -11.23 -19.26 -3.20
N ARG A 263 -12.53 -19.39 -3.45
CA ARG A 263 -13.56 -19.11 -2.42
C ARG A 263 -13.45 -20.07 -1.26
N GLN A 264 -13.27 -21.36 -1.55
CA GLN A 264 -13.08 -22.38 -0.51
C GLN A 264 -11.81 -22.12 0.32
N ALA A 265 -10.68 -21.82 -0.31
CA ALA A 265 -9.42 -21.48 0.36
C ALA A 265 -9.57 -20.22 1.21
N LEU A 266 -10.27 -19.19 0.71
CA LEU A 266 -10.54 -18.00 1.50
C LEU A 266 -11.41 -18.29 2.74
N ASP A 267 -12.47 -19.09 2.58
CA ASP A 267 -13.32 -19.48 3.69
C ASP A 267 -12.50 -20.26 4.74
N GLN A 268 -11.68 -21.20 4.31
CA GLN A 268 -10.80 -21.99 5.18
C GLN A 268 -9.77 -21.13 5.90
N LEU A 269 -9.17 -20.16 5.21
CA LEU A 269 -8.24 -19.19 5.80
C LEU A 269 -8.91 -18.36 6.89
N GLN A 270 -10.11 -17.84 6.66
CA GLN A 270 -10.83 -17.07 7.69
C GLN A 270 -11.17 -17.92 8.92
N HIS A 271 -11.55 -19.18 8.74
CA HIS A 271 -11.73 -20.11 9.87
C HIS A 271 -10.41 -20.39 10.61
N ALA A 272 -9.30 -20.53 9.89
CA ALA A 272 -7.99 -20.78 10.48
C ALA A 272 -7.47 -19.54 11.25
N LEU A 273 -7.64 -18.33 10.71
CA LEU A 273 -7.32 -17.07 11.39
C LEU A 273 -8.12 -16.93 12.69
N ALA A 274 -9.43 -17.23 12.64
CA ALA A 274 -10.29 -17.20 13.82
C ALA A 274 -9.78 -18.14 14.94
N ARG A 275 -9.27 -19.32 14.58
CA ARG A 275 -8.73 -20.31 15.54
C ARG A 275 -7.35 -19.94 16.10
N HIS A 276 -6.44 -19.46 15.26
CA HIS A 276 -5.01 -19.34 15.62
C HIS A 276 -4.57 -17.92 15.94
N VAL A 277 -5.04 -16.95 15.17
CA VAL A 277 -4.65 -15.54 15.32
C VAL A 277 -5.54 -14.85 16.36
N PHE A 278 -6.86 -15.02 16.27
CA PHE A 278 -7.83 -14.36 17.17
C PHE A 278 -8.12 -15.17 18.45
N ARG A 279 -7.17 -15.98 18.90
CA ARG A 279 -7.30 -16.78 20.13
C ARG A 279 -7.10 -15.94 21.40
N GLU A 280 -7.51 -16.50 22.53
CA GLU A 280 -7.29 -15.89 23.84
C GLU A 280 -5.78 -15.74 24.13
N GLY A 281 -5.39 -14.56 24.63
CA GLY A 281 -3.99 -14.22 24.94
C GLY A 281 -3.13 -13.85 23.72
N ALA A 282 -3.70 -13.77 22.51
CA ALA A 282 -2.98 -13.26 21.35
C ALA A 282 -2.68 -11.75 21.48
N ASP A 283 -1.56 -11.31 20.88
CA ASP A 283 -1.15 -9.90 20.94
C ASP A 283 -2.22 -8.99 20.28
N PRO A 284 -2.74 -7.98 21.00
CA PRO A 284 -3.81 -7.12 20.49
C PRO A 284 -3.40 -6.29 19.27
N TYR A 285 -2.14 -5.86 19.18
CA TYR A 285 -1.66 -5.04 18.07
C TYR A 285 -1.49 -5.88 16.80
N PHE A 286 -0.97 -7.10 16.93
CA PHE A 286 -0.91 -8.06 15.83
C PHE A 286 -2.30 -8.44 15.31
N CYS A 287 -3.24 -8.73 16.22
CA CYS A 287 -4.63 -8.99 15.84
C CYS A 287 -5.25 -7.80 15.08
N ALA A 288 -4.97 -6.57 15.52
CA ALA A 288 -5.44 -5.36 14.84
C ALA A 288 -4.82 -5.21 13.44
N ALA A 289 -3.52 -5.49 13.27
CA ALA A 289 -2.86 -5.47 11.97
C ALA A 289 -3.46 -6.51 11.00
N VAL A 290 -3.70 -7.73 11.44
CA VAL A 290 -4.39 -8.77 10.65
C VAL A 290 -5.81 -8.35 10.29
N SER A 291 -6.55 -7.79 11.26
CA SER A 291 -7.90 -7.28 11.04
C SER A 291 -7.93 -6.18 9.97
N HIS A 292 -6.94 -5.29 9.99
CA HIS A 292 -6.77 -4.22 9.02
C HIS A 292 -6.53 -4.76 7.62
N ALA A 293 -5.60 -5.71 7.46
CA ALA A 293 -5.32 -6.37 6.19
C ALA A 293 -6.57 -7.04 5.60
N VAL A 294 -7.32 -7.79 6.42
CA VAL A 294 -8.59 -8.41 6.01
C VAL A 294 -9.61 -7.36 5.55
N LEU A 295 -9.82 -6.30 6.33
CA LEU A 295 -10.79 -5.25 6.00
C LEU A 295 -10.45 -4.52 4.70
N HIS A 296 -9.16 -4.29 4.43
CA HIS A 296 -8.67 -3.55 3.27
C HIS A 296 -8.58 -4.43 2.01
N SER A 297 -8.54 -5.75 2.17
CA SER A 297 -8.51 -6.69 1.05
C SER A 297 -9.81 -6.78 0.25
N ARG A 298 -10.91 -6.17 0.73
CA ARG A 298 -12.25 -6.13 0.08
C ARG A 298 -12.86 -7.50 -0.19
N ILE A 299 -12.50 -8.49 0.61
CA ILE A 299 -13.13 -9.78 0.61
C ILE A 299 -14.42 -9.78 1.45
N GLU A 300 -15.26 -10.79 1.22
CA GLU A 300 -16.36 -11.09 2.12
C GLU A 300 -15.81 -11.61 3.45
N VAL A 301 -16.15 -10.93 4.55
CA VAL A 301 -15.72 -11.32 5.90
C VAL A 301 -16.77 -12.24 6.52
N LEU A 302 -16.37 -13.46 6.86
CA LEU A 302 -17.27 -14.47 7.42
C LEU A 302 -17.66 -14.17 8.88
N PRO A 303 -18.87 -14.56 9.32
CA PRO A 303 -19.32 -14.41 10.71
C PRO A 303 -18.35 -15.02 11.74
N VAL A 304 -17.75 -16.18 11.43
CA VAL A 304 -16.80 -16.87 12.32
C VAL A 304 -15.61 -15.98 12.72
N LEU A 305 -15.10 -15.18 11.78
CA LEU A 305 -13.95 -14.31 12.02
C LEU A 305 -14.37 -13.07 12.81
N LEU A 306 -15.54 -12.51 12.50
CA LEU A 306 -16.14 -11.39 13.25
C LEU A 306 -16.42 -11.79 14.70
N GLU A 307 -16.98 -12.97 14.93
CA GLU A 307 -17.27 -13.50 16.27
C GLU A 307 -15.98 -13.71 17.06
N ALA A 308 -14.95 -14.32 16.47
CA ALA A 308 -13.66 -14.52 17.13
C ALA A 308 -13.02 -13.19 17.56
N ASN A 309 -12.98 -12.20 16.66
CA ASN A 309 -12.44 -10.88 17.01
C ASN A 309 -13.33 -10.13 18.03
N THR A 310 -14.65 -10.26 17.93
CA THR A 310 -15.59 -9.66 18.91
C THR A 310 -15.36 -10.24 20.30
N ASN A 311 -15.32 -11.57 20.42
CA ASN A 311 -15.07 -12.25 21.69
C ASN A 311 -13.72 -11.85 22.30
N ARG A 312 -12.69 -11.69 21.47
CA ARG A 312 -11.38 -11.17 21.89
C ARG A 312 -11.48 -9.74 22.43
N MET A 313 -12.18 -8.85 21.73
CA MET A 313 -12.35 -7.45 22.14
C MET A 313 -13.15 -7.31 23.43
N VAL A 314 -14.23 -8.08 23.59
CA VAL A 314 -15.03 -8.11 24.84
C VAL A 314 -14.13 -8.52 26.00
N ARG A 315 -13.38 -9.62 25.88
CA ARG A 315 -12.46 -10.06 26.93
C ARG A 315 -11.34 -9.08 27.22
N LEU A 316 -10.78 -8.42 26.20
CA LEU A 316 -9.80 -7.37 26.40
C LEU A 316 -10.39 -6.22 27.22
N ALA A 317 -11.65 -5.84 26.96
CA ALA A 317 -12.36 -4.85 27.74
C ALA A 317 -12.67 -5.32 29.17
N GLU A 318 -12.90 -6.61 29.40
CA GLU A 318 -13.09 -7.20 30.75
C GLU A 318 -11.78 -7.11 31.55
N VAL A 319 -10.67 -7.56 30.95
CA VAL A 319 -9.34 -7.57 31.59
C VAL A 319 -8.81 -6.16 31.84
N SER A 320 -9.16 -5.20 30.99
CA SER A 320 -8.74 -3.80 31.12
C SER A 320 -9.62 -2.98 32.08
N GLY A 321 -10.68 -3.57 32.67
CA GLY A 321 -11.66 -2.85 33.50
C GLY A 321 -12.53 -1.86 32.72
N VAL A 322 -12.51 -1.90 31.38
CA VAL A 322 -13.27 -0.98 30.51
C VAL A 322 -14.76 -1.32 30.52
N LEU A 323 -15.14 -2.58 30.74
CA LEU A 323 -16.55 -2.96 30.91
C LEU A 323 -17.16 -2.51 32.25
N GLU A 324 -16.34 -2.08 33.21
CA GLU A 324 -16.81 -1.44 34.46
C GLU A 324 -17.03 0.07 34.28
N SER A 325 -16.48 0.66 33.22
CA SER A 325 -16.72 2.06 32.86
C SER A 325 -18.06 2.20 32.13
N SER A 326 -18.79 3.29 32.38
CA SER A 326 -20.01 3.56 31.62
C SER A 326 -19.69 3.71 30.13
N GLU A 327 -20.66 3.40 29.26
CA GLU A 327 -20.48 3.62 27.81
C GLU A 327 -20.09 5.06 27.45
N ASP A 328 -20.34 6.03 28.32
CA ASP A 328 -19.97 7.42 28.10
C ASP A 328 -18.52 7.70 28.52
N GLU A 329 -18.01 7.06 29.58
CA GLU A 329 -16.62 7.18 30.01
C GLU A 329 -15.63 6.52 29.03
N ALA A 330 -15.96 5.33 28.52
CA ALA A 330 -15.17 4.67 27.47
C ALA A 330 -15.09 5.54 26.20
N MET A 331 -16.18 6.22 25.88
CA MET A 331 -16.33 7.06 24.69
C MET A 331 -15.66 8.42 24.82
N GLU A 332 -15.69 9.04 25.99
CA GLU A 332 -14.79 10.15 26.33
C GLU A 332 -13.33 9.71 26.25
N GLY A 333 -13.01 8.47 26.66
CA GLY A 333 -11.69 7.87 26.51
C GLY A 333 -11.21 7.83 25.06
N ILE A 334 -12.04 7.37 24.13
CA ILE A 334 -11.74 7.35 22.69
C ILE A 334 -11.58 8.78 22.15
N SER A 335 -12.50 9.68 22.49
CA SER A 335 -12.44 11.07 22.03
C SER A 335 -11.20 11.80 22.55
N ARG A 336 -10.83 11.60 23.82
CA ARG A 336 -9.60 12.13 24.42
C ARG A 336 -8.36 11.53 23.79
N SER A 337 -8.36 10.23 23.50
CA SER A 337 -7.25 9.55 22.83
C SER A 337 -7.03 10.11 21.43
N ILE A 338 -8.09 10.28 20.64
CA ILE A 338 -8.02 10.88 19.30
C ILE A 338 -7.51 12.33 19.38
N ALA A 339 -7.99 13.12 20.34
CA ALA A 339 -7.54 14.49 20.54
C ALA A 339 -6.05 14.56 20.97
N ALA A 340 -5.57 13.60 21.77
CA ALA A 340 -4.20 13.55 22.27
C ALA A 340 -3.17 13.18 21.18
N LEU A 341 -3.59 12.54 20.09
CA LEU A 341 -2.70 12.16 18.98
C LEU A 341 -2.18 13.35 18.17
N GLY A 342 -2.74 14.56 18.37
CA GLY A 342 -2.28 15.76 17.67
C GLY A 342 -2.48 15.70 16.16
N LEU A 343 -3.56 15.04 15.72
CA LEU A 343 -3.86 14.81 14.31
C LEU A 343 -3.94 16.12 13.53
N SER A 344 -3.34 16.12 12.34
CA SER A 344 -3.30 17.28 11.46
C SER A 344 -4.45 17.32 10.47
N SER A 345 -5.16 16.19 10.31
CA SER A 345 -6.19 16.00 9.29
C SER A 345 -7.24 14.96 9.72
N PRO A 346 -8.52 15.13 9.34
CA PRO A 346 -9.53 14.09 9.56
C PRO A 346 -9.25 12.80 8.79
N PHE A 347 -8.45 12.87 7.72
CA PHE A 347 -8.04 11.70 6.94
C PHE A 347 -7.05 10.80 7.71
N GLU A 348 -6.20 11.37 8.56
CA GLU A 348 -5.35 10.58 9.48
C GLU A 348 -6.22 9.92 10.56
N GLY A 349 -7.23 10.65 11.05
CA GLY A 349 -8.13 10.15 12.08
C GLY A 349 -9.02 8.99 11.63
N ILE A 350 -9.55 9.03 10.40
CA ILE A 350 -10.39 7.94 9.87
C ILE A 350 -9.59 6.67 9.66
N GLU A 351 -8.31 6.73 9.27
CA GLU A 351 -7.46 5.55 9.18
C GLU A 351 -7.31 4.85 10.53
N ILE A 352 -7.00 5.63 11.55
CA ILE A 352 -6.90 5.13 12.93
C ILE A 352 -8.24 4.56 13.39
N LEU A 353 -9.35 5.22 13.06
CA LEU A 353 -10.68 4.77 13.41
C LEU A 353 -11.04 3.44 12.73
N LEU A 354 -10.72 3.29 11.45
CA LEU A 354 -10.90 2.04 10.71
C LEU A 354 -10.01 0.91 11.25
N GLN A 355 -8.79 1.23 11.71
CA GLN A 355 -7.91 0.28 12.39
C GLN A 355 -8.52 -0.18 13.72
N ILE A 356 -9.04 0.75 14.53
CA ILE A 356 -9.69 0.44 15.82
C ILE A 356 -10.93 -0.43 15.62
N PHE A 357 -11.74 -0.13 14.60
CA PHE A 357 -12.97 -0.87 14.31
C PHE A 357 -12.79 -2.09 13.40
N ALA A 358 -11.55 -2.44 13.07
CA ALA A 358 -11.28 -3.53 12.16
C ALA A 358 -11.93 -4.83 12.68
N LEU A 359 -12.78 -5.43 11.84
CA LEU A 359 -13.58 -6.63 12.15
C LEU A 359 -14.55 -6.48 13.35
N GLY A 360 -14.97 -5.26 13.71
CA GLY A 360 -16.06 -5.03 14.68
C GLY A 360 -17.46 -5.28 14.09
N GLN A 361 -18.47 -5.52 14.95
CA GLN A 361 -19.87 -5.64 14.52
C GLN A 361 -20.38 -4.31 13.94
N PRO A 362 -21.11 -4.30 12.81
CA PRO A 362 -21.59 -3.08 12.18
C PRO A 362 -22.38 -2.17 13.13
N GLU A 363 -23.26 -2.74 13.97
CA GLU A 363 -24.10 -2.00 14.91
C GLU A 363 -23.26 -1.24 15.93
N MET A 364 -22.20 -1.87 16.45
CA MET A 364 -21.25 -1.23 17.37
C MET A 364 -20.54 -0.06 16.68
N GLN A 365 -20.04 -0.26 15.45
CA GLN A 365 -19.36 0.80 14.70
C GLN A 365 -20.30 1.98 14.42
N ILE A 366 -21.56 1.70 14.08
CA ILE A 366 -22.60 2.70 13.86
C ILE A 366 -22.86 3.49 15.16
N ASN A 367 -23.08 2.81 16.29
CA ASN A 367 -23.33 3.45 17.57
C ASN A 367 -22.18 4.35 18.03
N ILE A 368 -20.94 3.87 17.87
CA ILE A 368 -19.77 4.67 18.21
C ILE A 368 -19.65 5.88 17.28
N THR A 369 -19.87 5.70 15.97
CA THR A 369 -19.86 6.80 15.01
C THR A 369 -20.92 7.84 15.34
N ALA A 370 -22.11 7.44 15.82
CA ALA A 370 -23.15 8.35 16.29
C ALA A 370 -22.64 9.29 17.38
N LYS A 371 -22.00 8.72 18.40
CA LYS A 371 -21.44 9.48 19.52
C LYS A 371 -20.34 10.43 19.05
N LEU A 372 -19.48 10.00 18.13
CA LEU A 372 -18.44 10.85 17.55
C LEU A 372 -19.02 12.01 16.71
N LEU A 373 -20.11 11.77 15.96
CA LEU A 373 -20.84 12.83 15.25
C LEU A 373 -21.47 13.86 16.20
N GLY A 374 -21.81 13.45 17.43
CA GLY A 374 -22.29 14.34 18.49
C GLY A 374 -21.19 15.11 19.24
N SER A 375 -19.91 14.84 18.98
CA SER A 375 -18.78 15.47 19.69
C SER A 375 -18.77 16.99 19.53
N GLU A 376 -18.31 17.71 20.56
CA GLU A 376 -18.08 19.15 20.46
C GLU A 376 -16.87 19.51 19.57
N SER A 377 -15.94 18.57 19.39
CA SER A 377 -14.79 18.77 18.50
C SER A 377 -15.18 18.63 17.03
N ALA A 378 -15.02 19.72 16.25
CA ALA A 378 -15.28 19.71 14.81
C ALA A 378 -14.43 18.67 14.06
N LEU A 379 -13.17 18.48 14.47
CA LEU A 379 -12.27 17.49 13.87
C LEU A 379 -12.81 16.06 14.08
N ILE A 380 -13.32 15.75 15.28
CA ILE A 380 -13.88 14.42 15.58
C ILE A 380 -15.16 14.18 14.75
N ARG A 381 -16.02 15.20 14.63
CA ARG A 381 -17.20 15.11 13.76
C ARG A 381 -16.82 14.88 12.29
N ASP A 382 -15.79 15.56 11.80
CA ASP A 382 -15.27 15.37 10.45
C ASP A 382 -14.72 13.96 10.23
N ILE A 383 -13.96 13.41 11.19
CA ILE A 383 -13.49 12.02 11.15
C ILE A 383 -14.69 11.06 11.08
N ALA A 384 -15.67 11.25 11.95
CA ALA A 384 -16.87 10.41 12.00
C ALA A 384 -17.68 10.47 10.71
N ALA A 385 -17.82 11.65 10.10
CA ALA A 385 -18.51 11.82 8.82
C ALA A 385 -17.82 11.06 7.67
N LEU A 386 -16.49 10.87 7.71
CA LEU A 386 -15.76 10.07 6.71
C LEU A 386 -16.09 8.56 6.77
N MET A 387 -16.71 8.06 7.86
CA MET A 387 -17.27 6.70 7.91
C MET A 387 -18.40 6.47 6.89
N LEU A 388 -18.91 7.52 6.25
CA LEU A 388 -19.78 7.42 5.07
C LEU A 388 -19.13 6.62 3.91
N PHE A 389 -17.79 6.54 3.88
CA PHE A 389 -17.01 5.79 2.87
C PHE A 389 -16.47 4.46 3.42
N HIS A 390 -17.05 3.94 4.50
CA HIS A 390 -16.66 2.66 5.08
C HIS A 390 -16.84 1.50 4.07
N PRO A 391 -15.97 0.48 4.04
CA PRO A 391 -16.09 -0.64 3.09
C PRO A 391 -17.39 -1.46 3.24
N ARG A 392 -17.94 -1.58 4.45
CA ARG A 392 -19.21 -2.28 4.73
C ARG A 392 -20.45 -1.41 4.49
N HIS A 393 -21.42 -1.93 3.74
CA HIS A 393 -22.64 -1.21 3.35
C HIS A 393 -23.50 -0.81 4.56
N GLU A 394 -23.62 -1.69 5.55
CA GLU A 394 -24.40 -1.48 6.76
C GLU A 394 -23.95 -0.23 7.51
N VAL A 395 -22.63 -0.09 7.67
CA VAL A 395 -22.01 1.06 8.34
C VAL A 395 -22.25 2.33 7.52
N ARG A 396 -22.03 2.32 6.20
CA ARG A 396 -22.31 3.51 5.35
C ARG A 396 -23.77 3.94 5.46
N LEU A 397 -24.69 2.99 5.42
CA LEU A 397 -26.12 3.26 5.51
C LEU A 397 -26.48 3.85 6.89
N GLY A 398 -25.99 3.24 7.98
CA GLY A 398 -26.19 3.75 9.34
C GLY A 398 -25.67 5.18 9.51
N VAL A 399 -24.42 5.44 9.11
CA VAL A 399 -23.80 6.78 9.18
C VAL A 399 -24.57 7.79 8.33
N SER A 400 -25.04 7.40 7.13
CA SER A 400 -25.84 8.30 6.29
C SER A 400 -27.15 8.71 6.96
N ARG A 401 -27.83 7.80 7.67
CA ARG A 401 -29.06 8.11 8.42
C ARG A 401 -28.78 9.06 9.57
N MET A 402 -27.70 8.82 10.32
CA MET A 402 -27.29 9.71 11.42
C MET A 402 -27.00 11.12 10.94
N LEU A 403 -26.32 11.28 9.80
CA LEU A 403 -26.09 12.59 9.19
C LEU A 403 -27.39 13.28 8.74
N ALA A 404 -28.39 12.50 8.30
CA ALA A 404 -29.68 13.04 7.87
C ALA A 404 -30.60 13.44 9.05
N GLU A 405 -30.55 12.67 10.14
CA GLU A 405 -31.34 12.87 11.36
C GLU A 405 -30.72 13.92 12.30
N GLY A 406 -29.41 14.14 12.22
CA GLY A 406 -28.67 15.06 13.06
C GLY A 406 -28.96 16.55 12.81
N GLU A 407 -28.57 17.37 13.78
CA GLU A 407 -28.69 18.83 13.73
C GLU A 407 -27.80 19.43 12.63
N GLY A 408 -28.38 20.26 11.77
CA GLY A 408 -27.68 20.86 10.63
C GLY A 408 -26.47 21.70 11.05
N GLU A 409 -26.54 22.41 12.18
CA GLU A 409 -25.42 23.22 12.72
C GLU A 409 -24.20 22.41 13.15
N LYS A 410 -24.35 21.10 13.43
CA LYS A 410 -23.23 20.23 13.81
C LYS A 410 -22.41 19.78 12.58
N ILE A 411 -22.93 19.92 11.37
CA ILE A 411 -22.19 19.67 10.12
C ILE A 411 -21.23 20.85 9.87
N THR A 412 -19.93 20.55 9.76
CA THR A 412 -18.90 21.55 9.47
C THR A 412 -18.95 22.01 8.01
N GLY A 413 -18.32 23.15 7.70
CA GLY A 413 -18.22 23.64 6.32
C GLY A 413 -17.46 22.68 5.41
N GLU A 414 -16.43 22.02 5.93
CA GLU A 414 -15.62 21.02 5.24
C GLU A 414 -16.42 19.73 4.98
N THR A 415 -17.15 19.25 5.98
CA THR A 415 -18.04 18.09 5.80
C THR A 415 -19.16 18.41 4.82
N LEU A 416 -19.78 19.59 4.90
CA LEU A 416 -20.78 20.03 3.92
C LEU A 416 -20.22 20.02 2.48
N ARG A 417 -19.01 20.55 2.28
CA ARG A 417 -18.30 20.51 0.98
C ARG A 417 -18.11 19.07 0.50
N ARG A 418 -17.60 18.18 1.35
CA ARG A 418 -17.38 16.76 1.03
C ARG A 418 -18.69 16.05 0.65
N LEU A 419 -19.78 16.29 1.38
CA LEU A 419 -21.10 15.73 1.07
C LEU A 419 -21.60 16.23 -0.29
N ILE A 420 -21.45 17.52 -0.60
CA ILE A 420 -21.86 18.09 -1.90
C ILE A 420 -21.06 17.47 -3.05
N VAL A 421 -19.74 17.35 -2.90
CA VAL A 421 -18.85 16.76 -3.92
C VAL A 421 -19.18 15.28 -4.14
N SER A 422 -19.36 14.53 -3.06
CA SER A 422 -19.49 13.07 -3.12
C SER A 422 -20.91 12.53 -3.28
N ARG A 423 -21.96 13.36 -3.17
CA ARG A 423 -23.37 12.90 -3.21
C ARG A 423 -23.70 11.98 -4.39
N ASN A 424 -23.12 12.27 -5.56
CA ASN A 424 -23.38 11.51 -6.79
C ASN A 424 -22.53 10.24 -6.93
N TRP A 425 -21.56 10.04 -6.04
CA TRP A 425 -20.71 8.86 -6.00
C TRP A 425 -21.40 7.73 -5.22
N LEU A 426 -22.34 8.09 -4.35
CA LEU A 426 -23.02 7.18 -3.44
C LEU A 426 -24.24 6.53 -4.12
N PRO A 427 -24.55 5.25 -3.77
CA PRO A 427 -25.76 4.56 -4.20
C PRO A 427 -27.04 5.32 -3.82
N VAL A 428 -28.14 5.07 -4.56
CA VAL A 428 -29.40 5.83 -4.42
C VAL A 428 -29.94 5.86 -2.99
N GLY A 429 -29.87 4.74 -2.25
CA GLY A 429 -30.34 4.67 -0.86
C GLY A 429 -29.58 5.59 0.09
N ILE A 430 -28.25 5.63 -0.03
CA ILE A 430 -27.37 6.46 0.78
C ILE A 430 -27.46 7.93 0.34
N ARG A 431 -27.53 8.18 -0.97
CA ARG A 431 -27.63 9.53 -1.56
C ARG A 431 -28.82 10.31 -1.03
N LYS A 432 -29.99 9.67 -0.86
CA LYS A 432 -31.19 10.32 -0.31
C LYS A 432 -30.93 10.91 1.08
N ASN A 433 -30.26 10.17 1.95
CA ASN A 433 -29.93 10.63 3.30
C ASN A 433 -28.90 11.77 3.25
N VAL A 434 -27.88 11.66 2.39
CA VAL A 434 -26.89 12.73 2.19
C VAL A 434 -27.53 14.02 1.69
N ASP A 435 -28.51 13.93 0.78
CA ASP A 435 -29.25 15.09 0.29
C ASP A 435 -30.03 15.79 1.42
N VAL A 436 -30.60 15.02 2.35
CA VAL A 436 -31.26 15.56 3.56
C VAL A 436 -30.24 16.25 4.47
N ALA A 437 -29.09 15.62 4.74
CA ALA A 437 -28.02 16.21 5.55
C ALA A 437 -27.52 17.55 4.95
N ILE A 438 -27.30 17.61 3.63
CA ILE A 438 -26.94 18.84 2.92
C ILE A 438 -28.02 19.91 3.07
N ALA A 439 -29.30 19.54 2.94
CA ALA A 439 -30.40 20.47 3.10
C ALA A 439 -30.51 21.02 4.53
N ASN A 440 -30.28 20.17 5.54
CA ASN A 440 -30.29 20.56 6.95
C ASN A 440 -29.15 21.55 7.27
N ALA A 441 -27.91 21.25 6.85
CA ALA A 441 -26.78 22.16 7.02
C ALA A 441 -27.02 23.53 6.35
N ARG A 442 -27.58 23.54 5.13
CA ARG A 442 -27.93 24.79 4.43
C ARG A 442 -29.02 25.58 5.16
N ARG A 443 -30.03 24.91 5.72
CA ARG A 443 -31.10 25.54 6.51
C ARG A 443 -30.56 26.16 7.79
N ALA A 444 -29.61 25.48 8.43
CA ALA A 444 -28.84 25.99 9.57
C ALA A 444 -27.82 27.09 9.21
N ARG A 445 -27.74 27.49 7.93
CA ARG A 445 -26.83 28.51 7.40
C ARG A 445 -25.35 28.19 7.60
N VAL A 446 -24.99 26.89 7.61
CA VAL A 446 -23.58 26.47 7.59
C VAL A 446 -22.93 26.97 6.30
N GLU A 447 -21.85 27.75 6.44
CA GLU A 447 -21.06 28.19 5.29
C GLU A 447 -20.25 27.00 4.74
N CYS A 448 -20.44 26.71 3.45
CA CYS A 448 -19.67 25.66 2.79
C CYS A 448 -18.21 26.09 2.65
N ALA A 449 -17.28 25.26 3.14
CA ALA A 449 -15.86 25.52 2.98
C ALA A 449 -15.50 25.56 1.48
N ARG A 450 -14.52 26.40 1.13
CA ARG A 450 -14.01 26.49 -0.25
C ARG A 450 -13.06 25.33 -0.52
N LEU A 451 -13.03 24.84 -1.76
CA LEU A 451 -11.96 23.93 -2.18
C LEU A 451 -10.64 24.70 -2.31
N PRO A 452 -9.48 24.03 -2.08
CA PRO A 452 -8.19 24.56 -2.47
C PRO A 452 -8.18 24.89 -3.98
N MET A 453 -7.34 25.84 -4.37
CA MET A 453 -7.10 26.10 -5.79
C MET A 453 -6.51 24.87 -6.46
N HIS A 454 -6.81 24.70 -7.75
CA HIS A 454 -6.23 23.63 -8.56
C HIS A 454 -4.69 23.73 -8.53
N PRO A 455 -3.98 22.70 -8.04
CA PRO A 455 -2.54 22.70 -8.06
C PRO A 455 -2.03 22.46 -9.49
N ASP A 456 -0.79 22.88 -9.75
CA ASP A 456 -0.03 22.34 -10.87
C ASP A 456 0.08 20.83 -10.70
N LEU A 457 -0.23 20.09 -11.76
CA LEU A 457 -0.26 18.63 -11.70
C LEU A 457 0.26 17.99 -12.98
N SER A 458 0.72 16.75 -12.86
CA SER A 458 1.01 15.88 -14.00
C SER A 458 0.24 14.57 -13.84
N VAL A 459 -0.52 14.19 -14.85
CA VAL A 459 -1.29 12.94 -14.84
C VAL A 459 -0.59 11.90 -15.70
N TYR A 460 -0.36 10.73 -15.12
CA TYR A 460 0.08 9.54 -15.84
C TYR A 460 -1.03 8.51 -15.78
N ALA A 461 -1.48 8.04 -16.95
CA ALA A 461 -2.48 6.98 -17.07
C ALA A 461 -1.83 5.73 -17.65
N SER A 462 -2.12 4.56 -17.08
CA SER A 462 -1.74 3.29 -17.68
C SER A 462 -2.59 2.99 -18.91
N THR A 463 -2.13 2.04 -19.72
CA THR A 463 -3.01 1.29 -20.64
C THR A 463 -4.20 0.67 -19.89
N ILE A 464 -5.25 0.34 -20.62
CA ILE A 464 -6.36 -0.48 -20.12
C ILE A 464 -5.95 -1.95 -20.28
N ASP A 465 -5.85 -2.67 -19.17
CA ASP A 465 -5.41 -4.06 -19.18
C ASP A 465 -6.52 -5.04 -19.63
N GLY A 466 -6.18 -6.33 -19.80
CA GLY A 466 -7.15 -7.36 -20.20
C GLY A 466 -8.22 -7.69 -19.16
N SER A 467 -8.12 -7.16 -17.94
CA SER A 467 -9.18 -7.21 -16.93
C SER A 467 -10.10 -5.98 -16.97
N GLY A 468 -9.75 -4.95 -17.75
CA GLY A 468 -10.49 -3.69 -17.84
C GLY A 468 -10.09 -2.71 -16.74
N ALA A 469 -8.93 -2.90 -16.12
CA ALA A 469 -8.37 -1.99 -15.14
C ALA A 469 -7.47 -0.94 -15.79
N GLN A 470 -7.51 0.27 -15.23
CA GLN A 470 -6.67 1.40 -15.61
C GLN A 470 -6.24 2.15 -14.36
N SER A 471 -4.93 2.35 -14.22
CA SER A 471 -4.33 3.06 -13.11
C SER A 471 -3.97 4.49 -13.49
N PHE A 472 -4.12 5.41 -12.54
CA PHE A 472 -3.67 6.79 -12.65
C PHE A 472 -2.69 7.11 -11.54
N GLN A 473 -1.66 7.89 -11.86
CA GLN A 473 -0.75 8.52 -10.93
C GLN A 473 -0.78 10.03 -11.18
N VAL A 474 -1.30 10.79 -10.22
CA VAL A 474 -1.38 12.25 -10.30
C VAL A 474 -0.34 12.84 -9.38
N ILE A 475 0.65 13.51 -9.97
CA ILE A 475 1.76 14.12 -9.24
C ILE A 475 1.45 15.59 -9.00
N THR A 476 1.46 16.01 -7.74
CA THR A 476 1.33 17.43 -7.34
C THR A 476 2.52 17.87 -6.48
N PRO A 477 3.01 19.11 -6.61
CA PRO A 477 3.97 19.68 -5.67
C PRO A 477 3.39 19.73 -4.25
N ASN A 478 4.22 19.45 -3.25
CA ASN A 478 3.83 19.59 -1.85
C ASN A 478 5.02 20.06 -1.00
N GLY A 479 5.07 21.38 -0.74
CA GLY A 479 6.20 22.01 -0.05
C GLY A 479 7.53 21.77 -0.78
N ARG A 480 8.46 21.07 -0.13
CA ARG A 480 9.78 20.69 -0.72
C ARG A 480 9.75 19.35 -1.45
N GLY A 481 8.64 18.60 -1.38
CA GLY A 481 8.44 17.29 -1.98
C GLY A 481 7.27 17.28 -2.96
N PHE A 482 6.69 16.10 -3.15
CA PHE A 482 5.56 15.84 -4.04
C PHE A 482 4.58 14.87 -3.37
N LEU A 483 3.34 14.90 -3.81
CA LEU A 483 2.35 13.86 -3.56
C LEU A 483 2.12 13.08 -4.86
N SER A 484 1.92 11.77 -4.73
CA SER A 484 1.37 10.93 -5.80
C SER A 484 0.01 10.43 -5.36
N SER A 485 -1.05 10.96 -5.97
CA SER A 485 -2.41 10.42 -5.80
C SER A 485 -2.60 9.27 -6.78
N ALA A 486 -2.74 8.06 -6.27
CA ALA A 486 -2.95 6.85 -7.03
C ALA A 486 -4.46 6.54 -7.11
N LEU A 487 -4.94 6.19 -8.30
CA LEU A 487 -6.31 5.72 -8.52
C LEU A 487 -6.29 4.45 -9.37
N LEU A 488 -7.09 3.46 -9.01
CA LEU A 488 -7.34 2.27 -9.83
C LEU A 488 -8.81 2.28 -10.26
N LEU A 489 -9.06 2.37 -11.55
CA LEU A 489 -10.38 2.26 -12.15
C LEU A 489 -10.55 0.86 -12.73
N LYS A 490 -11.68 0.22 -12.51
CA LYS A 490 -11.96 -1.12 -13.06
C LYS A 490 -13.36 -1.21 -13.62
N GLN A 491 -13.47 -1.68 -14.87
CA GLN A 491 -14.74 -1.90 -15.54
C GLN A 491 -15.65 -2.81 -14.72
N GLY A 492 -16.92 -2.43 -14.57
CA GLY A 492 -17.89 -3.18 -13.76
C GLY A 492 -17.71 -3.05 -12.24
N VAL A 493 -16.70 -2.30 -11.75
CA VAL A 493 -16.45 -2.06 -10.31
C VAL A 493 -16.46 -0.56 -9.98
N GLY A 494 -15.97 0.28 -10.89
CA GLY A 494 -15.81 1.72 -10.69
C GLY A 494 -14.42 2.09 -10.17
N VAL A 495 -14.35 2.99 -9.19
CA VAL A 495 -13.07 3.34 -8.53
C VAL A 495 -12.71 2.22 -7.57
N ALA A 496 -11.92 1.27 -8.08
CA ALA A 496 -11.51 0.06 -7.39
C ALA A 496 -10.39 0.28 -6.38
N ASP A 497 -9.61 1.37 -6.46
CA ASP A 497 -8.72 1.76 -5.36
C ASP A 497 -8.29 3.23 -5.42
N ALA A 498 -7.90 3.77 -4.27
CA ALA A 498 -7.41 5.15 -4.13
C ALA A 498 -6.52 5.29 -2.90
N PHE A 499 -5.37 5.95 -3.04
CA PHE A 499 -4.48 6.30 -1.92
C PHE A 499 -3.50 7.41 -2.32
N VAL A 500 -2.77 7.97 -1.33
CA VAL A 500 -1.79 9.03 -1.53
C VAL A 500 -0.42 8.63 -1.00
N LEU A 501 0.61 8.75 -1.84
CA LEU A 501 2.00 8.55 -1.48
C LEU A 501 2.73 9.87 -1.33
N HIS A 502 3.60 9.95 -0.32
CA HIS A 502 4.46 11.11 -0.09
C HIS A 502 5.85 10.86 -0.66
N LEU A 503 6.28 11.71 -1.59
CA LEU A 503 7.59 11.66 -2.23
C LEU A 503 8.42 12.84 -1.72
N LYS A 504 9.48 12.57 -0.95
CA LYS A 504 10.16 13.59 -0.15
C LYS A 504 10.91 14.61 -1.00
N ASN A 505 11.31 14.23 -2.22
CA ASN A 505 12.18 15.02 -3.08
C ASN A 505 12.09 14.57 -4.56
N ARG A 506 12.73 15.35 -5.44
CA ARG A 506 12.77 15.07 -6.89
C ARG A 506 13.43 13.74 -7.27
N ARG A 507 14.35 13.22 -6.45
CA ARG A 507 15.01 11.95 -6.73
C ARG A 507 14.03 10.80 -6.55
N GLU A 508 13.31 10.76 -5.43
CA GLU A 508 12.24 9.79 -5.19
C GLU A 508 11.16 9.86 -6.28
N LEU A 509 10.76 11.07 -6.70
CA LEU A 509 9.83 11.22 -7.82
C LEU A 509 10.37 10.59 -9.12
N LYS A 510 11.66 10.80 -9.44
CA LYS A 510 12.25 10.23 -10.66
C LYS A 510 12.36 8.70 -10.59
N GLU A 511 12.72 8.16 -9.43
CA GLU A 511 12.79 6.71 -9.18
C GLU A 511 11.39 6.09 -9.32
N PHE A 512 10.39 6.67 -8.65
CA PHE A 512 8.98 6.26 -8.72
C PHE A 512 8.42 6.32 -10.15
N LEU A 513 8.59 7.43 -10.87
CA LEU A 513 8.13 7.54 -12.27
C LEU A 513 8.84 6.53 -13.18
N GLY A 514 10.09 6.17 -12.87
CA GLY A 514 10.81 5.12 -13.57
C GLY A 514 10.25 3.73 -13.29
N GLU A 515 9.84 3.46 -12.06
CA GLU A 515 9.23 2.19 -11.64
C GLU A 515 7.87 1.98 -12.27
N ILE A 516 6.96 2.95 -12.15
CA ILE A 516 5.60 2.80 -12.68
C ILE A 516 5.65 2.55 -14.19
N LYS A 517 6.55 3.23 -14.94
CA LYS A 517 6.72 3.04 -16.39
C LYS A 517 7.26 1.66 -16.77
N ARG A 518 7.97 0.98 -15.88
CA ARG A 518 8.46 -0.40 -16.09
C ARG A 518 7.41 -1.43 -15.75
N GLN A 519 6.61 -1.20 -14.71
CA GLN A 519 5.64 -2.17 -14.19
C GLN A 519 4.31 -2.15 -14.97
N ALA A 520 3.83 -0.97 -15.31
CA ALA A 520 2.64 -0.79 -16.12
C ALA A 520 2.92 0.27 -17.19
N PHE A 521 2.41 0.08 -18.39
CA PHE A 521 2.70 1.01 -19.49
C PHE A 521 1.97 2.35 -19.24
N PHE A 522 2.63 3.28 -18.52
CA PHE A 522 2.12 4.60 -18.16
C PHE A 522 2.53 5.68 -19.16
N VAL A 523 1.56 6.48 -19.59
CA VAL A 523 1.76 7.61 -20.50
C VAL A 523 1.18 8.88 -19.87
N GLU A 524 1.83 10.02 -20.13
CA GLU A 524 1.34 11.32 -19.70
C GLU A 524 0.05 11.68 -20.45
N THR A 525 -0.97 12.10 -19.70
CA THR A 525 -2.30 12.49 -20.21
C THR A 525 -2.72 13.83 -19.62
N PRO A 526 -3.64 14.56 -20.26
CA PRO A 526 -4.18 15.80 -19.73
C PRO A 526 -5.15 15.54 -18.56
N ARG A 527 -5.36 16.57 -17.71
CA ARG A 527 -6.26 16.48 -16.54
C ARG A 527 -7.69 16.11 -16.94
N GLU A 528 -8.15 16.63 -18.06
CA GLU A 528 -9.50 16.43 -18.59
C GLU A 528 -9.78 14.94 -18.85
N TYR A 529 -8.76 14.18 -19.26
CA TYR A 529 -8.88 12.73 -19.45
C TYR A 529 -9.07 12.00 -18.11
N LEU A 530 -8.31 12.36 -17.08
CA LEU A 530 -8.50 11.85 -15.72
C LEU A 530 -9.92 12.15 -15.23
N ASP A 531 -10.34 13.41 -15.32
CA ASP A 531 -11.64 13.85 -14.80
C ASP A 531 -12.79 13.09 -15.48
N HIS A 532 -12.71 12.92 -16.80
CA HIS A 532 -13.69 12.14 -17.56
C HIS A 532 -13.73 10.66 -17.14
N ARG A 533 -12.56 10.02 -16.97
CA ARG A 533 -12.46 8.60 -16.59
C ARG A 533 -12.94 8.36 -15.15
N VAL A 534 -12.64 9.25 -14.23
CA VAL A 534 -13.16 9.18 -12.84
C VAL A 534 -14.69 9.33 -12.85
N CYS A 535 -15.25 10.25 -13.63
CA CYS A 535 -16.72 10.40 -13.76
C CYS A 535 -17.41 9.12 -14.26
N GLN A 536 -16.80 8.45 -15.25
CA GLN A 536 -17.28 7.17 -15.77
C GLN A 536 -17.21 6.06 -14.73
N ALA A 537 -16.06 5.92 -14.06
CA ALA A 537 -15.88 4.93 -13.00
C ALA A 537 -16.83 5.15 -11.82
N LEU A 538 -17.10 6.40 -11.43
CA LEU A 538 -18.08 6.73 -10.40
C LEU A 538 -19.50 6.31 -10.79
N SER A 539 -19.88 6.46 -12.07
CA SER A 539 -21.16 5.97 -12.56
C SER A 539 -21.25 4.46 -12.53
N ASP A 540 -20.19 3.75 -12.91
CA ASP A 540 -20.17 2.29 -12.91
C ASP A 540 -20.25 1.73 -11.49
N GLY A 541 -19.47 2.29 -10.56
CA GLY A 541 -19.50 1.90 -9.15
C GLY A 541 -20.88 2.12 -8.52
N ALA A 542 -21.48 3.30 -8.74
CA ALA A 542 -22.80 3.61 -8.20
C ALA A 542 -23.91 2.67 -8.71
N ARG A 543 -23.85 2.22 -9.97
CA ARG A 543 -24.80 1.22 -10.52
C ARG A 543 -24.66 -0.14 -9.85
N GLN A 544 -23.44 -0.50 -9.46
CA GLN A 544 -23.11 -1.80 -8.84
C GLN A 544 -23.24 -1.78 -7.31
N GLY A 545 -23.70 -0.67 -6.71
CA GLY A 545 -23.74 -0.50 -5.26
C GLY A 545 -22.36 -0.35 -4.60
N SER A 546 -21.30 -0.25 -5.40
CA SER A 546 -19.93 -0.02 -4.97
C SER A 546 -19.73 1.46 -4.61
N THR A 547 -18.91 1.73 -3.61
CA THR A 547 -18.55 3.09 -3.17
C THR A 547 -17.04 3.14 -2.98
N SER A 548 -16.39 4.18 -3.48
CA SER A 548 -14.95 4.36 -3.28
C SER A 548 -14.61 4.67 -1.81
N SER A 549 -13.36 4.47 -1.42
CA SER A 549 -12.89 4.79 -0.08
C SER A 549 -12.83 6.31 0.16
N PHE A 550 -12.67 6.70 1.42
CA PHE A 550 -12.48 8.11 1.81
C PHE A 550 -11.28 8.75 1.09
N TRP A 551 -10.30 7.96 0.64
CA TRP A 551 -9.16 8.45 -0.12
C TRP A 551 -9.55 9.14 -1.42
N LEU A 552 -10.63 8.72 -2.09
CA LEU A 552 -11.08 9.43 -3.29
C LEU A 552 -11.55 10.86 -2.96
N VAL A 553 -12.19 11.05 -1.79
CA VAL A 553 -12.55 12.38 -1.28
C VAL A 553 -11.30 13.19 -0.99
N HIS A 554 -10.31 12.59 -0.32
CA HIS A 554 -9.05 13.25 -0.04
C HIS A 554 -8.33 13.70 -1.32
N ILE A 555 -8.25 12.83 -2.32
CA ILE A 555 -7.66 13.14 -3.62
C ILE A 555 -8.45 14.25 -4.32
N ALA A 556 -9.78 14.20 -4.32
CA ALA A 556 -10.58 15.29 -4.87
C ALA A 556 -10.28 16.63 -4.19
N GLU A 557 -10.10 16.65 -2.87
CA GLU A 557 -9.69 17.86 -2.14
C GLU A 557 -8.29 18.35 -2.51
N LEU A 558 -7.30 17.44 -2.59
CA LEU A 558 -5.93 17.76 -2.98
C LEU A 558 -5.85 18.34 -4.39
N LEU A 559 -6.68 17.86 -5.31
CA LEU A 559 -6.73 18.31 -6.71
C LEU A 559 -7.64 19.54 -6.93
N GLY A 560 -8.30 20.01 -5.86
CA GLY A 560 -9.29 21.07 -5.91
C GLY A 560 -10.49 20.72 -6.80
N CYS A 561 -10.89 19.44 -6.88
CA CYS A 561 -11.93 18.97 -7.80
C CYS A 561 -13.31 18.86 -7.12
N ASP A 562 -14.29 19.64 -7.59
CA ASP A 562 -15.72 19.51 -7.27
C ASP A 562 -16.57 18.97 -8.43
N GLN A 563 -15.95 18.72 -9.59
CA GLN A 563 -16.68 18.41 -10.82
C GLN A 563 -16.81 16.92 -11.12
N TRP A 564 -16.21 16.04 -10.31
CA TRP A 564 -16.38 14.60 -10.46
C TRP A 564 -17.82 14.20 -10.18
N ARG A 565 -18.60 13.99 -11.24
CA ARG A 565 -20.00 13.56 -11.20
C ARG A 565 -20.10 12.19 -11.85
N ALA A 566 -21.01 11.35 -11.35
CA ALA A 566 -21.30 10.08 -11.99
C ALA A 566 -21.90 10.34 -13.39
N VAL A 567 -21.11 10.12 -14.44
CA VAL A 567 -21.52 10.26 -15.85
C VAL A 567 -21.28 8.92 -16.54
N GLY A 568 -22.35 8.29 -17.01
CA GLY A 568 -22.27 6.95 -17.60
C GLY A 568 -21.46 6.89 -18.90
N PHE A 569 -20.58 5.90 -18.99
CA PHE A 569 -19.94 5.49 -20.23
C PHE A 569 -20.91 4.67 -21.11
N ASN A 570 -20.88 4.86 -22.42
CA ASN A 570 -21.58 4.03 -23.39
C ASN A 570 -20.68 3.82 -24.61
N ALA A 571 -20.12 2.62 -24.77
CA ALA A 571 -19.13 2.38 -25.80
C ALA A 571 -19.57 2.76 -27.21
N ARG A 572 -20.82 2.47 -27.61
CA ARG A 572 -21.31 2.78 -28.96
C ARG A 572 -21.38 4.30 -29.20
N ARG A 573 -22.01 5.04 -28.28
CA ARG A 573 -22.12 6.51 -28.36
C ARG A 573 -20.74 7.18 -28.28
N ASP A 574 -19.89 6.73 -27.38
CA ASP A 574 -18.54 7.28 -27.21
C ASP A 574 -17.66 6.97 -28.43
N LEU A 575 -17.84 5.80 -29.07
CA LEU A 575 -17.21 5.43 -30.34
C LEU A 575 -17.72 6.29 -31.51
N GLU A 576 -19.03 6.55 -31.60
CA GLU A 576 -19.60 7.47 -32.61
C GLU A 576 -18.98 8.87 -32.50
N GLY A 577 -18.79 9.37 -31.28
CA GLY A 577 -18.10 10.64 -31.02
C GLY A 577 -16.66 10.67 -31.55
N LEU A 578 -15.91 9.58 -31.34
CA LEU A 578 -14.57 9.43 -31.92
C LEU A 578 -14.60 9.40 -33.47
N GLY A 579 -15.63 8.78 -34.05
CA GLY A 579 -15.81 8.68 -35.51
C GLY A 579 -16.05 10.02 -36.19
N ALA A 580 -16.83 10.92 -35.57
CA ALA A 580 -17.06 12.26 -36.09
C ALA A 580 -15.76 13.06 -36.27
N GLU A 581 -14.80 12.87 -35.36
CA GLU A 581 -13.48 13.52 -35.44
C GLU A 581 -12.58 12.90 -36.51
N ILE A 582 -12.64 11.59 -36.72
CA ILE A 582 -11.94 10.94 -37.83
C ILE A 582 -12.47 11.43 -39.17
N GLY A 583 -13.80 11.55 -39.33
CA GLY A 583 -14.39 12.12 -40.56
C GLY A 583 -13.79 13.49 -40.90
N ASN A 584 -13.61 14.34 -39.88
CA ASN A 584 -13.01 15.67 -40.03
C ASN A 584 -11.50 15.63 -40.31
N ALA A 585 -10.77 14.65 -39.79
CA ALA A 585 -9.32 14.52 -39.94
C ALA A 585 -8.91 13.77 -41.23
N SER A 586 -9.71 12.81 -41.70
CA SER A 586 -9.55 12.12 -42.99
C SER A 586 -9.60 13.11 -44.16
N ALA A 587 -10.39 14.17 -44.04
CA ALA A 587 -10.44 15.27 -45.02
C ALA A 587 -9.12 16.05 -45.15
N LYS A 588 -8.18 15.89 -44.22
CA LYS A 588 -6.86 16.56 -44.20
C LYS A 588 -5.68 15.64 -44.55
N GLY A 589 -5.93 14.36 -44.82
CA GLY A 589 -4.91 13.35 -45.16
C GLY A 589 -4.08 12.86 -43.96
N GLY A 590 -3.67 11.59 -43.96
CA GLY A 590 -2.72 11.03 -42.97
C GLY A 590 -3.28 10.04 -41.93
N ILE A 591 -4.44 9.42 -42.16
CA ILE A 591 -5.05 8.44 -41.24
C ILE A 591 -4.84 7.01 -41.74
N THR A 592 -4.47 6.10 -40.83
CA THR A 592 -4.41 4.65 -41.08
C THR A 592 -5.74 4.12 -41.58
N THR A 593 -5.76 3.34 -42.66
CA THR A 593 -7.03 2.78 -43.16
C THR A 593 -7.58 1.74 -42.20
N GLY A 594 -8.89 1.51 -42.21
CA GLY A 594 -9.50 0.47 -41.38
C GLY A 594 -8.97 -0.93 -41.69
N ALA A 595 -8.62 -1.21 -42.94
CA ALA A 595 -8.04 -2.48 -43.35
C ALA A 595 -6.63 -2.69 -42.76
N ASP A 596 -5.77 -1.67 -42.83
CA ASP A 596 -4.42 -1.73 -42.26
C ASP A 596 -4.50 -1.88 -40.73
N ALA A 597 -5.38 -1.12 -40.07
CA ALA A 597 -5.59 -1.21 -38.64
C ALA A 597 -6.02 -2.61 -38.19
N LEU A 598 -6.93 -3.26 -38.93
CA LEU A 598 -7.35 -4.63 -38.66
C LEU A 598 -6.20 -5.63 -38.86
N ALA A 599 -5.44 -5.52 -39.95
CA ALA A 599 -4.31 -6.39 -40.23
C ALA A 599 -3.23 -6.27 -39.13
N ASP A 600 -2.85 -5.04 -38.77
CA ASP A 600 -1.82 -4.77 -37.76
C ASP A 600 -2.23 -5.25 -36.36
N SER A 601 -3.55 -5.28 -36.08
CA SER A 601 -4.09 -5.63 -34.75
C SER A 601 -3.73 -7.04 -34.29
N ALA A 602 -3.40 -7.95 -35.20
CA ALA A 602 -2.91 -9.29 -34.88
C ALA A 602 -1.66 -9.26 -33.99
N ASN A 603 -0.81 -8.24 -34.15
CA ASN A 603 0.47 -8.15 -33.44
C ASN A 603 0.38 -7.39 -32.12
N TRP A 604 -0.74 -6.72 -31.84
CA TRP A 604 -0.86 -5.85 -30.66
C TRP A 604 -0.66 -6.57 -29.33
N PRO A 605 -1.21 -7.78 -29.09
CA PRO A 605 -0.99 -8.47 -27.82
C PRO A 605 0.50 -8.72 -27.51
N ALA A 606 1.39 -8.78 -28.52
CA ALA A 606 2.83 -8.90 -28.30
C ALA A 606 3.48 -7.60 -27.79
N LEU A 607 2.81 -6.46 -27.94
CA LEU A 607 3.30 -5.15 -27.52
C LEU A 607 3.04 -4.91 -26.02
N PRO A 608 3.92 -4.15 -25.32
CA PRO A 608 3.81 -3.95 -23.88
C PRO A 608 2.46 -3.41 -23.39
N PHE A 609 1.78 -2.56 -24.18
CA PHE A 609 0.51 -1.96 -23.78
C PHE A 609 -0.67 -2.94 -23.77
N ALA A 610 -0.60 -4.05 -24.52
CA ALA A 610 -1.65 -5.05 -24.64
C ALA A 610 -1.17 -6.45 -24.18
N HIS A 611 -0.04 -6.52 -23.50
CA HIS A 611 0.54 -7.79 -23.02
C HIS A 611 -0.41 -8.57 -22.09
N SER A 612 -1.30 -7.89 -21.37
CA SER A 612 -2.28 -8.51 -20.48
C SER A 612 -3.60 -8.87 -21.17
N TRP A 613 -3.73 -8.68 -22.48
CA TRP A 613 -4.99 -8.92 -23.21
C TRP A 613 -5.16 -10.41 -23.50
N PHE A 614 -5.75 -11.12 -22.55
CA PHE A 614 -6.19 -12.51 -22.64
C PHE A 614 -7.33 -12.75 -21.64
N GLU A 615 -8.09 -13.82 -21.86
CA GLU A 615 -9.11 -14.30 -20.94
C GLU A 615 -8.55 -15.41 -20.07
N ASP A 616 -8.85 -15.37 -18.76
CA ASP A 616 -8.39 -16.38 -17.82
C ASP A 616 -9.36 -16.58 -16.64
N ASP A 617 -10.53 -17.14 -16.92
CA ASP A 617 -11.54 -17.45 -15.91
C ASP A 617 -11.92 -18.94 -15.90
N ALA A 618 -12.76 -19.33 -14.94
CA ALA A 618 -13.29 -20.70 -14.86
C ALA A 618 -14.18 -21.09 -16.04
N ALA A 619 -14.72 -20.13 -16.81
CA ALA A 619 -15.49 -20.44 -18.02
C ALA A 619 -14.56 -20.90 -19.16
N LEU A 620 -13.43 -20.22 -19.35
CA LEU A 620 -12.38 -20.60 -20.31
C LEU A 620 -11.87 -22.03 -20.03
N GLU A 621 -11.59 -22.34 -18.77
CA GLU A 621 -11.14 -23.69 -18.37
C GLU A 621 -12.17 -24.77 -18.72
N ARG A 622 -13.46 -24.49 -18.50
CA ARG A 622 -14.55 -25.42 -18.86
C ARG A 622 -14.68 -25.59 -20.38
N GLU A 623 -14.56 -24.53 -21.15
CA GLU A 623 -14.64 -24.60 -22.62
C GLU A 623 -13.47 -25.39 -23.22
N ILE A 624 -12.24 -25.18 -22.70
CA ILE A 624 -11.06 -25.94 -23.12
C ILE A 624 -11.17 -27.41 -22.66
N ALA A 625 -11.65 -27.67 -21.44
CA ALA A 625 -11.86 -29.05 -20.98
C ALA A 625 -12.92 -29.77 -21.84
N ALA A 626 -13.98 -29.07 -22.25
CA ALA A 626 -15.02 -29.62 -23.12
C ALA A 626 -14.52 -29.90 -24.56
N SER A 627 -13.39 -29.31 -24.99
CA SER A 627 -12.76 -29.61 -26.27
C SER A 627 -11.89 -30.87 -26.22
N GLN A 628 -11.55 -31.37 -25.03
CA GLN A 628 -10.75 -32.58 -24.87
C GLN A 628 -11.62 -33.83 -25.05
N LYS A 629 -11.43 -34.56 -26.15
CA LYS A 629 -11.97 -35.93 -26.29
C LYS A 629 -11.21 -36.85 -25.32
N LYS A 630 -11.90 -37.76 -24.63
CA LYS A 630 -11.28 -38.69 -23.67
C LYS A 630 -10.05 -39.39 -24.30
N LYS A 631 -8.87 -39.14 -23.74
CA LYS A 631 -7.53 -39.66 -24.15
C LYS A 631 -6.90 -39.05 -25.43
N ALA A 632 -7.44 -37.99 -26.03
CA ALA A 632 -6.81 -37.29 -27.15
C ALA A 632 -5.95 -36.11 -26.69
N GLN A 633 -4.84 -35.85 -27.41
CA GLN A 633 -4.06 -34.63 -27.25
C GLN A 633 -4.93 -33.41 -27.59
N LEU A 634 -4.79 -32.34 -26.81
CA LEU A 634 -5.54 -31.10 -26.99
C LEU A 634 -5.15 -30.46 -28.33
N ASP A 635 -6.11 -30.35 -29.26
CA ASP A 635 -5.92 -29.65 -30.54
C ASP A 635 -5.96 -28.13 -30.32
N PRO A 636 -4.83 -27.41 -30.52
CA PRO A 636 -4.78 -25.96 -30.31
C PRO A 636 -5.78 -25.19 -31.17
N SER A 637 -6.00 -25.61 -32.43
CA SER A 637 -6.88 -24.88 -33.34
C SER A 637 -8.34 -24.99 -32.92
N ALA A 638 -8.76 -26.19 -32.50
CA ALA A 638 -10.09 -26.41 -31.96
C ALA A 638 -10.31 -25.67 -30.63
N ALA A 639 -9.29 -25.59 -29.77
CA ALA A 639 -9.37 -24.85 -28.52
C ALA A 639 -9.52 -23.34 -28.76
N VAL A 640 -8.71 -22.77 -29.65
CA VAL A 640 -8.78 -21.35 -30.05
C VAL A 640 -10.15 -21.00 -30.64
N ALA A 641 -10.68 -21.84 -31.55
CA ALA A 641 -12.02 -21.64 -32.11
C ALA A 641 -13.12 -21.63 -31.03
N ARG A 642 -13.03 -22.52 -30.04
CA ARG A 642 -13.96 -22.52 -28.90
C ARG A 642 -13.81 -21.32 -28.00
N ILE A 643 -12.60 -20.80 -27.79
CA ILE A 643 -12.40 -19.57 -27.01
C ILE A 643 -13.05 -18.39 -27.73
N LEU A 644 -12.89 -18.29 -29.07
CA LEU A 644 -13.55 -17.26 -29.87
C LEU A 644 -15.08 -17.29 -29.72
N ASP A 645 -15.70 -18.44 -29.99
CA ASP A 645 -17.17 -18.55 -30.02
C ASP A 645 -17.79 -18.65 -28.61
N GLY A 646 -17.16 -19.44 -27.73
CA GLY A 646 -17.67 -19.80 -26.41
C GLY A 646 -17.38 -18.78 -25.31
N ILE A 647 -16.35 -17.95 -25.47
CA ILE A 647 -15.91 -16.95 -24.48
C ILE A 647 -15.94 -15.54 -25.06
N LEU A 648 -15.16 -15.26 -26.10
CA LEU A 648 -14.94 -13.89 -26.58
C LEU A 648 -16.21 -13.28 -27.20
N GLU A 649 -16.99 -14.03 -27.98
CA GLU A 649 -18.27 -13.53 -28.52
C GLU A 649 -19.27 -13.18 -27.41
N LYS A 650 -19.36 -14.00 -26.35
CA LYS A 650 -20.20 -13.69 -25.19
C LYS A 650 -19.73 -12.43 -24.43
N LYS A 651 -18.43 -12.10 -24.53
CA LYS A 651 -17.81 -10.91 -23.95
C LYS A 651 -17.62 -9.76 -24.97
N ARG A 652 -18.24 -9.81 -26.16
CA ARG A 652 -18.10 -8.78 -27.20
C ARG A 652 -18.35 -7.37 -26.67
N GLY A 653 -19.41 -7.17 -25.90
CA GLY A 653 -19.73 -5.87 -25.30
C GLY A 653 -18.66 -5.36 -24.33
N VAL A 654 -18.11 -6.25 -23.50
CA VAL A 654 -17.03 -5.93 -22.55
C VAL A 654 -15.77 -5.49 -23.30
N TRP A 655 -15.42 -6.21 -24.37
CA TRP A 655 -14.28 -5.87 -25.21
C TRP A 655 -14.51 -4.60 -26.03
N LEU A 656 -15.72 -4.35 -26.51
CA LEU A 656 -16.07 -3.10 -27.19
C LEU A 656 -15.85 -1.89 -26.27
N GLU A 657 -16.31 -1.99 -25.02
CA GLU A 657 -16.04 -0.98 -23.99
C GLU A 657 -14.53 -0.77 -23.78
N ARG A 658 -13.78 -1.85 -23.60
CA ARG A 658 -12.33 -1.80 -23.39
C ARG A 658 -11.58 -1.14 -24.54
N LEU A 659 -11.90 -1.51 -25.79
CA LEU A 659 -11.26 -0.95 -26.98
C LEU A 659 -11.66 0.52 -27.21
N THR A 660 -12.89 0.90 -26.89
CA THR A 660 -13.34 2.30 -26.96
C THR A 660 -12.61 3.16 -25.93
N LEU A 661 -12.46 2.67 -24.69
CA LEU A 661 -11.64 3.34 -23.67
C LEU A 661 -10.16 3.43 -24.08
N ALA A 662 -9.61 2.36 -24.67
CA ALA A 662 -8.25 2.36 -25.18
C ALA A 662 -8.05 3.38 -26.32
N ALA A 663 -9.02 3.54 -27.23
CA ALA A 663 -8.97 4.57 -28.26
C ALA A 663 -8.97 5.98 -27.63
N GLY A 664 -9.82 6.21 -26.62
CA GLY A 664 -9.84 7.47 -25.86
C GLY A 664 -8.50 7.75 -25.15
N TRP A 665 -7.92 6.75 -24.52
CA TRP A 665 -6.60 6.84 -23.87
C TRP A 665 -5.49 7.18 -24.86
N LEU A 666 -5.43 6.49 -26.02
CA LEU A 666 -4.46 6.76 -27.07
C LEU A 666 -4.60 8.19 -27.61
N LYS A 667 -5.83 8.67 -27.76
CA LYS A 667 -6.13 10.03 -28.23
C LYS A 667 -5.67 11.10 -27.23
N ALA A 668 -5.85 10.85 -25.93
CA ALA A 668 -5.44 11.76 -24.87
C ALA A 668 -3.93 11.69 -24.56
N SER A 669 -3.26 10.60 -24.96
CA SER A 669 -1.87 10.34 -24.65
C SER A 669 -0.94 11.28 -25.42
N LYS A 670 0.04 11.86 -24.73
CA LYS A 670 1.04 12.76 -25.32
C LYS A 670 1.97 12.05 -26.32
N ASN A 671 2.32 10.79 -26.04
CA ASN A 671 3.15 9.93 -26.89
C ASN A 671 2.53 8.53 -26.95
N PRO A 672 1.46 8.34 -27.73
CA PRO A 672 0.76 7.07 -27.77
C PRO A 672 1.61 5.99 -28.48
N PRO A 673 1.54 4.72 -28.06
CA PRO A 673 2.27 3.61 -28.69
C PRO A 673 1.76 3.24 -30.08
N LEU A 674 0.55 3.67 -30.45
CA LEU A 674 -0.01 3.54 -31.80
C LEU A 674 -1.02 4.66 -32.06
N PRO A 675 -1.39 4.93 -33.33
CA PRO A 675 -2.44 5.88 -33.66
C PRO A 675 -3.77 5.48 -33.03
N TRP A 676 -4.45 6.43 -32.37
CA TRP A 676 -5.78 6.19 -31.78
C TRP A 676 -6.83 5.79 -32.82
N SER A 677 -6.67 6.24 -34.07
CA SER A 677 -7.52 5.86 -35.20
C SER A 677 -7.47 4.36 -35.52
N SER A 678 -6.30 3.71 -35.33
CA SER A 678 -6.19 2.27 -35.54
C SER A 678 -7.03 1.51 -34.50
N MET A 679 -6.95 1.90 -33.24
CA MET A 679 -7.77 1.33 -32.16
C MET A 679 -9.27 1.57 -32.41
N TYR A 680 -9.63 2.77 -32.87
CA TYR A 680 -11.00 3.10 -33.26
C TYR A 680 -11.54 2.17 -34.35
N HIS A 681 -10.77 1.90 -35.42
CA HIS A 681 -11.23 1.05 -36.52
C HIS A 681 -11.46 -0.40 -36.07
N VAL A 682 -10.60 -0.92 -35.20
CA VAL A 682 -10.81 -2.25 -34.60
C VAL A 682 -12.04 -2.25 -33.70
N ALA A 683 -12.24 -1.21 -32.87
CA ALA A 683 -13.45 -1.07 -32.07
C ALA A 683 -14.73 -1.01 -32.92
N CYS A 684 -14.69 -0.36 -34.09
CA CYS A 684 -15.81 -0.35 -35.04
C CYS A 684 -16.11 -1.74 -35.60
N ALA A 685 -15.09 -2.52 -35.94
CA ALA A 685 -15.27 -3.90 -36.39
C ALA A 685 -15.89 -4.78 -35.29
N VAL A 686 -15.53 -4.56 -34.03
CA VAL A 686 -16.14 -5.26 -32.87
C VAL A 686 -17.59 -4.82 -32.64
N ALA A 687 -17.88 -3.54 -32.88
CA ALA A 687 -19.22 -2.98 -32.76
C ALA A 687 -20.19 -3.51 -33.82
N ASP A 688 -19.68 -3.94 -34.98
CA ASP A 688 -20.45 -4.57 -36.06
C ASP A 688 -20.80 -6.02 -35.69
N GLU A 689 -22.06 -6.23 -35.34
CA GLU A 689 -22.60 -7.55 -34.97
C GLU A 689 -22.72 -8.50 -36.16
N THR A 690 -22.62 -8.00 -37.40
CA THR A 690 -22.62 -8.85 -38.60
C THR A 690 -21.24 -9.46 -38.88
N MET A 691 -20.18 -8.91 -38.26
CA MET A 691 -18.82 -9.41 -38.35
C MET A 691 -18.49 -10.27 -37.12
N PRO A 692 -18.32 -11.60 -37.27
CA PRO A 692 -17.89 -12.45 -36.15
C PRO A 692 -16.47 -12.09 -35.70
N LEU A 693 -16.18 -12.20 -34.41
CA LEU A 693 -14.87 -11.89 -33.82
C LEU A 693 -13.76 -12.77 -34.40
N SER A 694 -14.10 -13.97 -34.88
CA SER A 694 -13.17 -14.86 -35.60
C SER A 694 -12.65 -14.29 -36.92
N ARG A 695 -13.23 -13.19 -37.44
CA ARG A 695 -12.72 -12.45 -38.60
C ARG A 695 -11.91 -11.21 -38.23
N ILE A 696 -11.78 -10.89 -36.95
CA ILE A 696 -11.02 -9.74 -36.45
C ILE A 696 -9.66 -10.25 -35.94
N PRO A 697 -8.54 -9.91 -36.60
CA PRO A 697 -7.23 -10.51 -36.28
C PRO A 697 -6.80 -10.35 -34.82
N LEU A 698 -7.14 -9.22 -34.18
CA LEU A 698 -6.94 -9.01 -32.75
C LEU A 698 -7.53 -10.13 -31.88
N PHE A 699 -8.76 -10.56 -32.16
CA PHE A 699 -9.46 -11.54 -31.31
C PHE A 699 -8.92 -12.95 -31.50
N ILE A 700 -8.43 -13.28 -32.70
CA ILE A 700 -7.68 -14.52 -32.94
C ILE A 700 -6.44 -14.54 -32.04
N ALA A 701 -5.66 -13.45 -32.03
CA ALA A 701 -4.45 -13.33 -31.22
C ALA A 701 -4.76 -13.34 -29.70
N ILE A 702 -5.86 -12.72 -29.26
CA ILE A 702 -6.32 -12.79 -27.86
C ILE A 702 -6.70 -14.22 -27.49
N ALA A 703 -7.41 -14.95 -28.37
CA ALA A 703 -7.80 -16.34 -28.13
C ALA A 703 -6.58 -17.27 -28.03
N GLU A 704 -5.61 -17.12 -28.92
CA GLU A 704 -4.33 -17.85 -28.89
C GLU A 704 -3.56 -17.58 -27.59
N ARG A 705 -3.50 -16.32 -27.16
CA ARG A 705 -2.84 -15.93 -25.92
C ARG A 705 -3.57 -16.45 -24.67
N SER A 706 -4.90 -16.46 -24.69
CA SER A 706 -5.72 -17.04 -23.62
C SER A 706 -5.47 -18.55 -23.49
N PHE A 707 -5.36 -19.24 -24.63
CA PHE A 707 -4.98 -20.64 -24.66
C PHE A 707 -3.54 -20.88 -24.16
N ALA A 708 -2.59 -20.04 -24.55
CA ALA A 708 -1.22 -20.10 -24.06
C ALA A 708 -1.13 -19.86 -22.54
N ALA A 709 -1.89 -18.90 -22.01
CA ALA A 709 -1.98 -18.65 -20.57
C ALA A 709 -2.55 -19.87 -19.83
N TYR A 710 -3.59 -20.51 -20.37
CA TYR A 710 -4.12 -21.76 -19.84
C TYR A 710 -3.06 -22.88 -19.79
N LEU A 711 -2.29 -23.06 -20.88
CA LEU A 711 -1.22 -24.07 -20.94
C LEU A 711 -0.07 -23.77 -19.98
N GLY A 712 0.36 -22.50 -19.89
CA GLY A 712 1.45 -22.07 -19.02
C GLY A 712 1.19 -22.42 -17.56
N ARG A 713 -0.06 -22.30 -17.10
CA ARG A 713 -0.44 -22.72 -15.75
C ARG A 713 -0.34 -24.22 -15.51
N ARG A 714 -0.48 -25.05 -16.56
CA ARG A 714 -0.41 -26.52 -16.47
C ARG A 714 0.98 -27.09 -16.74
N GLN A 715 1.88 -26.35 -17.39
CA GLN A 715 3.23 -26.81 -17.75
C GLN A 715 4.30 -26.51 -16.70
N VAL A 716 3.99 -25.71 -15.68
CA VAL A 716 4.85 -25.51 -14.49
C VAL A 716 4.54 -26.55 -13.39
N CYS A 717 3.80 -27.61 -13.74
CA CYS A 717 3.55 -28.80 -12.93
C CYS A 717 4.71 -29.80 -13.01
#